data_AF-B9X9K9-F1
#
_entry.id   AF-B9X9K9-F1
#
_cell.length_a   1.000
_cell.length_b   1.000
_cell.length_c   1.000
_cell.angle_alpha   90.00
_cell.angle_beta   90.00
_cell.angle_gamma   90.00
#
_symmetry.space_group_name_H-M   'P 1'
#
loop_
_entity.id
_entity.type
_entity.pdbx_description
1 polymer ?
#
loop_
_entity_poly.entity_id
_entity_poly.type
_entity_poly.pdbx_seq_one_letter_code
_entity_poly.pdbx_strand_id
1 'polypeptide(L)'
;MSNHNDLNMGGLLQIDHYGPSDPPAEPGNNSHSKNRQGSMSEKSSGKSRTRKETAPPPPTVDAWIFLEVLLQKWKPIVLTGFIVATIGFLCSFFLLHRTYMATATLMRYQPTITGQFFNPPVLTPDTFAALLKSPELLQMVSTNSRPSVSTEVLNKAVFIKTEPESDIVKVGVKAFNPEVAVNLANLYASNAERFTLELQRREAGAAVENYFREQLTFMESNISNLEDQVRRTVPGAGVLVNKLNQMQGSVSNLNHQAQLPMTASSSLSMSRSFAKLQQAKDELDKLLVTLTPANPRVQAAQELVNAYEKDYALAATNSATGSAGSSLLPAIAAGTGGPLVNPEYDIILRKLQAIDASRQQLEDRKREAEAFQKNPPGNVKHYSFATLKNITPDKRWLKVSLATVFGGILGLIVAIAGVLIVEVADDRLKTAADVNRVTKLPVIATLDDLGKKGPSAQERWAFRTWTMLQGRLSPSAHQGLVCGITSSNAGEGRSTWINMLAEAASMSGFRVLTIATRSTVSESENVDGETDGKAKSANPDQKPVNGSENNAGKLQSNGHAHGSDTSTALNASALTSPGEVTQQLTGPDPQPLVHIPLPGWVWNLERRKQWQEALSHWQQIDNLVILVELPPASMSEAVLLGENLPNLLWLAESGKADAAETRSQLETLRHARCNLVGAVLNREPGTPLKSRFPRWLGCLALFLGLSVLSAHAQAEGTNTLFVAPTSVVQVHNTNETDVEVANTNVSFSLINPANRGGWQKHLTLGPGDVLSFLIYGQPETARSEVFIGPDGRIGYLEAQNILAAGLTIDELRTNIDNELSKYRRAPRTIITPVSFMSKRYYMLGKVVQRGVYTLDRPLTVLEAVARAHGLETGLSDRNTLDLADFERSFLMRGGKRFPLNFEKLFGQGDLSQNIPIEPDDYIFFPSAILQEVYVLGEVRLPGVVPYTSDMTVIGALSARGGFAEKAYKSRVMVIRGSLNHPQAFVVDTRAILDARGQDFQLQSKDIIYVTDRPFSRVEDLLELGITAFLQSMTAQWAGRNIGPLIGTPFIPDF
;
A
#
# COMPACT_ATOMS: atom_id res chain seq x y z
N MET A 1 19.13 42.07 33.83
CA MET A 1 19.26 42.52 32.42
C MET A 1 18.12 41.85 31.66
N SER A 2 16.91 42.42 31.75
CA SER A 2 16.32 43.46 30.85
C SER A 2 15.74 42.78 29.60
N ASN A 3 14.42 42.78 29.32
CA ASN A 3 13.30 43.63 29.73
C ASN A 3 11.97 42.87 29.56
N HIS A 4 11.09 42.87 30.57
CA HIS A 4 9.81 43.60 30.69
C HIS A 4 8.67 43.10 29.79
N ASN A 5 7.51 42.61 30.26
CA ASN A 5 6.48 43.03 31.24
C ASN A 5 5.25 43.68 30.58
N ASP A 6 4.10 43.35 31.19
CA ASP A 6 2.85 44.12 31.32
C ASP A 6 1.82 44.05 30.17
N LEU A 7 0.50 44.10 30.38
CA LEU A 7 -0.49 43.83 31.45
C LEU A 7 -1.78 44.52 30.93
N ASN A 8 -2.95 43.88 31.05
CA ASN A 8 -4.26 44.50 31.41
C ASN A 8 -5.37 43.44 31.30
N MET A 9 -6.06 42.99 32.36
CA MET A 9 -7.10 43.67 33.18
C MET A 9 -8.16 44.33 32.28
N GLY A 10 -9.45 43.95 32.27
CA GLY A 10 -10.36 43.67 33.38
C GLY A 10 -11.47 44.73 33.34
N GLY A 11 -12.75 44.35 33.28
CA GLY A 11 -13.86 45.31 33.29
C GLY A 11 -15.25 44.71 33.11
N LEU A 12 -15.94 44.55 34.24
CA LEU A 12 -17.36 44.23 34.39
C LEU A 12 -18.28 45.23 33.66
N LEU A 13 -19.47 44.77 33.26
CA LEU A 13 -20.77 45.34 33.67
C LEU A 13 -21.88 44.30 33.46
N GLN A 14 -22.92 44.41 34.28
CA GLN A 14 -23.81 43.38 34.79
C GLN A 14 -25.26 43.91 34.66
N ILE A 15 -26.28 43.02 34.76
CA ILE A 15 -27.68 43.27 35.21
C ILE A 15 -28.65 43.77 34.07
N ASP A 16 -29.86 43.25 33.75
CA ASP A 16 -30.99 42.58 34.46
C ASP A 16 -31.99 41.94 33.44
N HIS A 17 -32.58 40.72 33.59
CA HIS A 17 -33.76 40.21 34.37
C HIS A 17 -35.05 39.90 33.54
N TYR A 18 -35.45 38.61 33.60
CA TYR A 18 -36.80 37.96 33.70
C TYR A 18 -37.91 38.08 32.61
N GLY A 19 -38.49 36.90 32.27
CA GLY A 19 -39.64 36.64 31.35
C GLY A 19 -41.03 36.88 31.98
N PRO A 20 -42.12 36.11 31.72
CA PRO A 20 -42.31 34.90 30.89
C PRO A 20 -43.67 34.80 30.10
N SER A 21 -44.00 33.60 29.61
CA SER A 21 -45.32 32.95 29.38
C SER A 21 -46.13 33.08 28.06
N ASP A 22 -46.32 31.91 27.42
CA ASP A 22 -47.36 31.44 26.45
C ASP A 22 -48.83 31.59 26.99
N PRO A 23 -49.94 31.06 26.38
CA PRO A 23 -50.24 30.33 25.09
C PRO A 23 -51.58 30.82 24.42
N PRO A 24 -52.44 30.03 23.69
CA PRO A 24 -52.30 29.01 22.61
C PRO A 24 -53.24 29.18 21.35
N ALA A 25 -53.07 28.26 20.38
CA ALA A 25 -54.07 27.55 19.53
C ALA A 25 -54.50 28.06 18.12
N GLU A 26 -54.08 27.26 17.10
CA GLU A 26 -54.76 26.68 15.90
C GLU A 26 -56.19 27.09 15.44
N PRO A 27 -56.70 26.68 14.24
CA PRO A 27 -56.10 26.04 13.04
C PRO A 27 -56.58 26.69 11.70
N GLY A 28 -56.19 26.17 10.52
CA GLY A 28 -57.02 26.38 9.31
C GLY A 28 -56.36 26.32 7.93
N ASN A 29 -56.43 25.14 7.34
CA ASN A 29 -56.19 24.75 5.95
C ASN A 29 -56.99 25.57 4.92
N ASN A 30 -56.40 25.97 3.77
CA ASN A 30 -56.89 25.59 2.42
C ASN A 30 -56.22 26.31 1.24
N SER A 31 -56.09 25.51 0.20
CA SER A 31 -55.67 25.74 -1.18
C SER A 31 -56.60 26.64 -2.02
N HIS A 32 -56.03 27.31 -3.04
CA HIS A 32 -56.47 27.35 -4.46
C HIS A 32 -55.85 28.58 -5.15
N SER A 33 -55.01 28.43 -6.18
CA SER A 33 -55.31 28.18 -7.60
C SER A 33 -55.65 29.43 -8.42
N LYS A 34 -54.95 29.54 -9.55
CA LYS A 34 -55.30 30.15 -10.85
C LYS A 34 -54.97 31.64 -11.11
N ASN A 35 -54.05 31.79 -12.08
CA ASN A 35 -54.20 32.48 -13.38
C ASN A 35 -54.96 33.82 -13.39
N ARG A 36 -54.37 34.88 -13.97
CA ARG A 36 -54.36 35.16 -15.43
C ARG A 36 -53.64 36.49 -15.74
N GLN A 37 -53.31 36.61 -17.02
CA GLN A 37 -52.59 37.67 -17.75
C GLN A 37 -53.25 39.06 -17.77
N GLY A 38 -52.45 40.07 -18.14
CA GLY A 38 -52.88 41.34 -18.77
C GLY A 38 -52.05 42.55 -18.31
N SER A 39 -50.85 42.77 -18.87
CA SER A 39 -50.52 43.82 -19.85
C SER A 39 -50.79 45.27 -19.42
N MET A 40 -49.73 46.08 -19.29
CA MET A 40 -49.76 47.49 -19.74
C MET A 40 -48.34 48.04 -19.98
N SER A 41 -48.29 48.96 -20.94
CA SER A 41 -47.17 49.48 -21.72
C SER A 41 -46.23 50.44 -20.96
N GLU A 42 -44.96 50.37 -21.39
CA GLU A 42 -43.92 51.41 -21.58
C GLU A 42 -43.74 52.56 -20.57
N LYS A 43 -42.49 52.67 -20.10
CA LYS A 43 -41.67 53.86 -20.40
C LYS A 43 -40.20 53.48 -20.54
N SER A 44 -39.59 54.01 -21.59
CA SER A 44 -38.22 53.75 -22.02
C SER A 44 -37.18 54.45 -21.13
N SER A 45 -36.06 53.76 -20.91
CA SER A 45 -34.74 54.37 -20.75
C SER A 45 -33.70 53.28 -20.96
N GLY A 46 -32.95 53.39 -22.06
CA GLY A 46 -31.98 52.40 -22.48
C GLY A 46 -30.73 52.38 -21.60
N LYS A 47 -30.38 51.18 -21.13
CA LYS A 47 -29.00 50.82 -20.81
C LYS A 47 -28.74 49.41 -21.32
N SER A 48 -27.92 49.33 -22.36
CA SER A 48 -27.45 48.11 -23.01
C SER A 48 -26.91 47.13 -21.96
N ARG A 49 -27.57 45.97 -21.82
CA ARG A 49 -27.07 44.81 -21.08
C ARG A 49 -26.56 43.81 -22.11
N THR A 50 -25.23 43.69 -22.17
CA THR A 50 -24.52 42.60 -22.85
C THR A 50 -24.95 41.27 -22.24
N ARG A 51 -25.60 40.44 -23.05
CA ARG A 51 -25.93 39.05 -22.75
C ARG A 51 -24.63 38.26 -22.74
N LYS A 52 -24.20 37.79 -21.56
CA LYS A 52 -23.15 36.77 -21.43
C LYS A 52 -23.59 35.54 -22.24
N GLU A 53 -22.92 35.30 -23.35
CA GLU A 53 -22.92 34.01 -24.03
C GLU A 53 -22.43 32.95 -23.03
N THR A 54 -23.25 31.93 -22.80
CA THR A 54 -22.83 30.71 -22.13
C THR A 54 -21.75 30.05 -22.98
N ALA A 55 -20.55 29.91 -22.41
CA ALA A 55 -19.44 29.20 -23.04
C ALA A 55 -19.85 27.76 -23.41
N PRO A 56 -19.39 27.21 -24.56
CA PRO A 56 -19.62 25.82 -24.90
C PRO A 56 -19.01 24.89 -23.84
N PRO A 57 -19.60 23.71 -23.59
CA PRO A 57 -19.04 22.75 -22.65
C PRO A 57 -17.61 22.36 -23.08
N PRO A 58 -16.69 22.11 -22.13
CA PRO A 58 -15.34 21.68 -22.45
C PRO A 58 -15.38 20.33 -23.20
N PRO A 59 -14.46 20.09 -24.14
CA PRO A 59 -14.42 18.84 -24.88
C PRO A 59 -14.26 17.66 -23.92
N THR A 60 -15.21 16.72 -23.94
CA THR A 60 -15.07 15.45 -23.24
C THR A 60 -14.01 14.63 -23.96
N VAL A 61 -12.83 14.52 -23.35
CA VAL A 61 -11.77 13.64 -23.82
C VAL A 61 -12.25 12.21 -23.59
N ASP A 62 -12.75 11.55 -24.62
CA ASP A 62 -13.17 10.15 -24.54
C ASP A 62 -11.92 9.27 -24.41
N ALA A 63 -11.63 8.85 -23.17
CA ALA A 63 -10.52 7.96 -22.83
C ALA A 63 -10.52 6.64 -23.63
N TRP A 64 -11.68 6.27 -24.18
CA TRP A 64 -11.85 5.07 -25.00
C TRP A 64 -11.14 5.15 -26.36
N ILE A 65 -11.09 6.35 -26.97
CA ILE A 65 -10.42 6.59 -28.25
C ILE A 65 -8.91 6.35 -28.10
N PHE A 66 -8.33 6.82 -26.99
CA PHE A 66 -6.93 6.60 -26.66
C PHE A 66 -6.60 5.12 -26.50
N LEU A 67 -7.49 4.36 -25.86
CA LEU A 67 -7.30 2.92 -25.69
C LEU A 67 -7.31 2.16 -27.03
N GLU A 68 -8.16 2.57 -27.97
CA GLU A 68 -8.24 1.98 -29.30
C GLU A 68 -6.96 2.24 -30.12
N VAL A 69 -6.44 3.47 -30.08
CA VAL A 69 -5.19 3.84 -30.76
C VAL A 69 -4.01 2.99 -30.24
N LEU A 70 -3.92 2.82 -28.92
CA LEU A 70 -2.87 1.99 -28.30
C LEU A 70 -2.98 0.52 -28.69
N LEU A 71 -4.20 -0.02 -28.78
CA LEU A 71 -4.45 -1.39 -29.21
C LEU A 71 -4.16 -1.61 -30.70
N GLN A 72 -4.38 -0.61 -31.55
CA GLN A 72 -4.06 -0.71 -32.97
C GLN A 72 -2.55 -0.62 -33.23
N LYS A 73 -1.82 0.15 -32.40
CA LYS A 73 -0.37 0.38 -32.49
C LYS A 73 0.43 -0.41 -31.45
N TRP A 74 -0.05 -1.57 -31.00
CA TRP A 74 0.60 -2.35 -29.94
C TRP A 74 1.99 -2.88 -30.29
N LYS A 75 2.25 -3.21 -31.57
CA LYS A 75 3.54 -3.79 -32.02
C LYS A 75 4.75 -2.89 -31.73
N PRO A 76 4.77 -1.60 -32.15
CA PRO A 76 5.89 -0.70 -31.82
C PRO A 76 6.01 -0.45 -30.31
N ILE A 77 4.90 -0.46 -29.57
CA ILE A 77 4.91 -0.27 -28.10
C ILE A 77 5.68 -1.41 -27.41
N VAL A 78 5.35 -2.66 -27.77
CA VAL A 78 6.01 -3.84 -27.21
C VAL A 78 7.47 -3.93 -27.63
N LEU A 79 7.79 -3.60 -28.89
CA LEU A 79 9.17 -3.63 -29.40
C LEU A 79 10.08 -2.66 -28.65
N THR A 80 9.64 -1.41 -28.46
CA THR A 80 10.40 -0.39 -27.72
C THR A 80 10.56 -0.79 -26.25
N GLY A 81 9.52 -1.32 -25.61
CA GLY A 81 9.62 -1.87 -24.25
C GLY A 81 10.70 -2.95 -24.14
N PHE A 82 10.75 -3.88 -25.10
CA PHE A 82 11.75 -4.95 -25.10
C PHE A 82 13.19 -4.43 -25.31
N ILE A 83 13.39 -3.46 -26.19
CA ILE A 83 14.71 -2.84 -26.44
C ILE A 83 15.23 -2.17 -25.16
N VAL A 84 14.40 -1.35 -24.50
CA VAL A 84 14.81 -0.64 -23.28
C VAL A 84 15.02 -1.62 -22.11
N ALA A 85 14.20 -2.67 -21.99
CA ALA A 85 14.42 -3.75 -21.02
C ALA A 85 15.79 -4.43 -21.23
N THR A 86 16.15 -4.71 -22.48
CA THR A 86 17.44 -5.35 -22.83
C THR A 86 18.63 -4.45 -22.48
N ILE A 87 18.53 -3.14 -22.75
CA ILE A 87 19.55 -2.17 -22.34
C ILE A 87 19.67 -2.12 -20.81
N GLY A 88 18.53 -2.07 -20.11
CA GLY A 88 18.49 -2.09 -18.63
C GLY A 88 19.13 -3.35 -18.05
N PHE A 89 18.90 -4.51 -18.67
CA PHE A 89 19.56 -5.77 -18.33
C PHE A 89 21.08 -5.69 -18.52
N LEU A 90 21.55 -5.29 -19.71
CA LEU A 90 22.98 -5.24 -20.02
C LEU A 90 23.72 -4.26 -19.09
N CYS A 91 23.23 -3.03 -18.95
CA CYS A 91 23.84 -2.05 -18.05
C CYS A 91 23.93 -2.56 -16.61
N SER A 92 22.85 -3.14 -16.08
CA SER A 92 22.81 -3.63 -14.70
C SER A 92 23.66 -4.88 -14.51
N PHE A 93 23.71 -5.76 -15.52
CA PHE A 93 24.52 -6.96 -15.50
C PHE A 93 26.02 -6.60 -15.45
N PHE A 94 26.49 -5.63 -16.21
CA PHE A 94 27.91 -5.27 -16.23
C PHE A 94 28.34 -4.37 -15.05
N LEU A 95 27.49 -3.46 -14.58
CA LEU A 95 27.87 -2.50 -13.53
C LEU A 95 27.75 -3.07 -12.10
N LEU A 96 26.84 -4.01 -11.85
CA LEU A 96 26.60 -4.56 -10.52
C LEU A 96 27.55 -5.73 -10.23
N HIS A 97 28.49 -5.54 -9.32
CA HIS A 97 29.42 -6.57 -8.86
C HIS A 97 28.78 -7.43 -7.74
N ARG A 98 29.21 -8.69 -7.60
CA ARG A 98 28.77 -9.55 -6.48
C ARG A 98 29.47 -9.11 -5.20
N THR A 99 28.70 -8.92 -4.13
CA THR A 99 29.22 -8.66 -2.79
C THR A 99 28.69 -9.71 -1.82
N TYR A 100 29.45 -9.97 -0.76
CA TYR A 100 29.14 -10.95 0.27
C TYR A 100 29.05 -10.22 1.60
N MET A 101 28.01 -10.54 2.37
CA MET A 101 27.82 -10.01 3.70
C MET A 101 28.05 -11.11 4.74
N ALA A 102 29.04 -10.89 5.61
CA ALA A 102 29.31 -11.72 6.77
C ALA A 102 28.82 -11.00 8.02
N THR A 103 28.17 -11.72 8.94
CA THR A 103 27.60 -11.13 10.15
C THR A 103 28.19 -11.78 11.39
N ALA A 104 28.77 -10.98 12.27
CA ALA A 104 29.13 -11.36 13.63
C ALA A 104 28.06 -10.84 14.60
N THR A 105 27.76 -11.61 15.65
CA THR A 105 26.70 -11.27 16.60
C THR A 105 27.31 -10.88 17.94
N LEU A 106 26.97 -9.69 18.40
CA LEU A 106 27.31 -9.15 19.70
C LEU A 106 26.07 -9.19 20.60
N MET A 107 26.26 -9.37 21.90
CA MET A 107 25.22 -9.26 22.91
C MET A 107 25.57 -8.09 23.83
N ARG A 108 24.63 -7.16 24.00
CA ARG A 108 24.72 -6.10 25.01
C ARG A 108 24.76 -6.79 26.37
N TYR A 109 25.80 -6.51 27.13
CA TYR A 109 26.00 -7.10 28.43
C TYR A 109 25.86 -6.01 29.47
N GLN A 110 24.77 -6.07 30.24
CA GLN A 110 24.61 -5.24 31.44
C GLN A 110 24.94 -6.13 32.65
N PRO A 111 26.07 -5.92 33.32
CA PRO A 111 26.36 -6.63 34.56
C PRO A 111 25.29 -6.31 35.61
N THR A 112 24.79 -7.33 36.32
CA THR A 112 24.02 -7.12 37.56
C THR A 112 25.01 -6.74 38.65
N ILE A 113 25.31 -5.45 38.79
CA ILE A 113 26.27 -4.96 39.80
C ILE A 113 25.54 -4.91 41.15
N THR A 114 26.06 -5.62 42.15
CA THR A 114 25.54 -5.64 43.53
C THR A 114 25.88 -4.38 44.35
N GLY A 115 26.59 -3.43 43.76
CA GLY A 115 27.04 -2.19 44.39
C GLY A 115 26.13 -1.00 44.03
N GLN A 116 25.88 -0.12 45.00
CA GLN A 116 24.95 1.02 44.86
C GLN A 116 25.58 2.25 44.19
N PHE A 117 26.90 2.27 43.97
CA PHE A 117 27.62 3.51 43.64
C PHE A 117 27.96 3.67 42.16
N PHE A 118 28.39 2.60 41.49
CA PHE A 118 28.74 2.67 40.06
C PHE A 118 27.75 1.86 39.22
N ASN A 119 26.80 2.54 38.58
CA ASN A 119 25.88 1.92 37.64
C ASN A 119 26.06 2.59 36.26
N PRO A 120 26.68 1.92 35.28
CA PRO A 120 26.90 2.52 33.96
C PRO A 120 25.54 2.86 33.33
N PRO A 121 25.44 3.98 32.61
CA PRO A 121 24.19 4.41 31.99
C PRO A 121 23.68 3.35 31.02
N VAL A 122 22.39 3.04 31.10
CA VAL A 122 21.75 2.11 30.17
C VAL A 122 21.71 2.75 28.79
N LEU A 123 22.51 2.22 27.87
CA LEU A 123 22.55 2.71 26.49
C LEU A 123 21.32 2.21 25.73
N THR A 124 20.57 3.16 25.15
CA THR A 124 19.51 2.81 24.20
C THR A 124 20.10 2.04 23.01
N PRO A 125 19.31 1.18 22.32
CA PRO A 125 19.80 0.47 21.14
C PRO A 125 20.47 1.39 20.11
N ASP A 126 19.90 2.57 19.87
CA ASP A 126 20.42 3.52 18.88
C ASP A 126 21.72 4.19 19.33
N THR A 127 21.80 4.61 20.61
CA THR A 127 23.03 5.17 21.19
C THR A 127 24.16 4.13 21.15
N PHE A 128 23.83 2.87 21.42
CA PHE A 128 24.77 1.76 21.38
C PHE A 128 25.22 1.43 19.95
N ALA A 129 24.31 1.44 18.96
CA ALA A 129 24.67 1.29 17.56
C ALA A 129 25.57 2.42 17.05
N ALA A 130 25.32 3.65 17.49
CA ALA A 130 26.17 4.81 17.20
C ALA A 130 27.56 4.67 17.84
N LEU A 131 27.63 4.20 19.09
CA LEU A 131 28.90 3.91 19.78
C LEU A 131 29.74 2.88 19.02
N LEU A 132 29.11 1.82 18.53
CA LEU A 132 29.78 0.82 17.72
C LEU A 132 30.15 1.30 16.31
N LYS A 133 29.72 2.49 15.89
CA LYS A 133 30.18 3.17 14.66
C LYS A 133 31.13 4.34 14.95
N SER A 134 31.67 4.43 16.16
CA SER A 134 32.55 5.54 16.56
C SER A 134 33.82 5.60 15.69
N PRO A 135 34.36 6.80 15.42
CA PRO A 135 35.62 6.96 14.70
C PRO A 135 36.79 6.22 15.36
N GLU A 136 36.82 6.17 16.69
CA GLU A 136 37.84 5.48 17.48
C GLU A 136 37.84 3.97 17.23
N LEU A 137 36.66 3.33 17.27
CA LEU A 137 36.54 1.90 16.98
C LEU A 137 36.86 1.59 15.51
N LEU A 138 36.42 2.43 14.57
CA LEU A 138 36.76 2.29 13.15
C LEU A 138 38.27 2.39 12.93
N GLN A 139 38.95 3.30 13.62
CA GLN A 139 40.40 3.44 13.57
C GLN A 139 41.10 2.22 14.17
N MET A 140 40.66 1.72 15.33
CA MET A 140 41.19 0.50 15.95
C MET A 140 41.07 -0.72 15.03
N VAL A 141 39.93 -0.89 14.36
CA VAL A 141 39.73 -2.01 13.42
C VAL A 141 40.56 -1.81 12.15
N SER A 142 40.65 -0.59 11.63
CA SER A 142 41.46 -0.23 10.46
C SER A 142 42.95 -0.53 10.67
N THR A 143 43.52 -0.18 11.83
CA THR A 143 44.93 -0.46 12.15
C THR A 143 45.19 -1.95 12.35
N ASN A 144 44.19 -2.69 12.84
CA ASN A 144 44.33 -4.12 13.13
C ASN A 144 43.96 -5.03 11.95
N SER A 145 43.46 -4.47 10.83
CA SER A 145 43.00 -5.27 9.68
C SER A 145 44.14 -5.71 8.75
N ARG A 146 44.04 -6.93 8.21
CA ARG A 146 44.92 -7.46 7.16
C ARG A 146 44.07 -8.02 6.02
N PRO A 147 44.10 -7.44 4.80
CA PRO A 147 44.82 -6.22 4.39
C PRO A 147 44.34 -4.95 5.11
N SER A 148 45.13 -3.88 5.09
CA SER A 148 44.76 -2.59 5.67
C SER A 148 43.57 -2.00 4.90
N VAL A 149 42.52 -1.61 5.64
CA VAL A 149 41.31 -0.99 5.08
C VAL A 149 41.21 0.40 5.64
N SER A 150 41.01 1.42 4.81
CA SER A 150 40.81 2.78 5.28
C SER A 150 39.51 2.90 6.08
N THR A 151 39.48 3.80 7.06
CA THR A 151 38.30 4.04 7.91
C THR A 151 37.06 4.42 7.10
N GLU A 152 37.22 5.11 5.96
CA GLU A 152 36.11 5.49 5.08
C GLU A 152 35.50 4.28 4.35
N VAL A 153 36.34 3.38 3.83
CA VAL A 153 35.88 2.12 3.21
C VAL A 153 35.21 1.25 4.26
N LEU A 154 35.79 1.16 5.46
CA LEU A 154 35.25 0.39 6.57
C LEU A 154 33.88 0.93 7.03
N ASN A 155 33.72 2.25 7.14
CA ASN A 155 32.45 2.86 7.52
C ASN A 155 31.33 2.55 6.52
N LYS A 156 31.65 2.52 5.22
CA LYS A 156 30.69 2.13 4.14
C LYS A 156 30.42 0.63 4.10
N ALA A 157 31.40 -0.19 4.50
CA ALA A 157 31.32 -1.64 4.48
C ALA A 157 30.60 -2.23 5.71
N VAL A 158 30.64 -1.56 6.85
CA VAL A 158 30.10 -2.04 8.14
C VAL A 158 28.67 -1.53 8.38
N PHE A 159 27.79 -2.46 8.71
CA PHE A 159 26.39 -2.25 9.03
C PHE A 159 26.12 -2.79 10.42
N ILE A 160 25.47 -1.97 11.25
CA ILE A 160 25.09 -2.35 12.61
C ILE A 160 23.58 -2.40 12.62
N LYS A 161 23.02 -3.56 12.96
CA LYS A 161 21.59 -3.76 13.13
C LYS A 161 21.31 -4.17 14.56
N THR A 162 20.52 -3.35 15.22
CA THR A 162 19.89 -3.65 16.51
C THR A 162 18.55 -4.31 16.26
N GLU A 163 18.18 -5.26 17.12
CA GLU A 163 16.85 -5.84 17.12
C GLU A 163 16.01 -5.14 18.21
N PRO A 164 14.80 -4.64 17.91
CA PRO A 164 13.92 -4.06 18.92
C PRO A 164 13.65 -5.07 20.03
N GLU A 165 13.62 -4.61 21.28
CA GLU A 165 13.38 -5.47 22.47
C GLU A 165 14.40 -6.63 22.65
N SER A 166 15.60 -6.50 22.08
CA SER A 166 16.66 -7.50 22.17
C SER A 166 18.00 -6.86 22.52
N ASP A 167 18.81 -7.61 23.26
CA ASP A 167 20.22 -7.28 23.53
C ASP A 167 21.16 -7.71 22.41
N ILE A 168 20.63 -8.33 21.36
CA ILE A 168 21.42 -8.79 20.23
C ILE A 168 21.69 -7.64 19.27
N VAL A 169 22.96 -7.48 18.91
CA VAL A 169 23.43 -6.52 17.91
C VAL A 169 24.25 -7.23 16.85
N LYS A 170 23.79 -7.14 15.60
CA LYS A 170 24.43 -7.79 14.45
C LYS A 170 25.35 -6.80 13.75
N VAL A 171 26.64 -7.15 13.69
CA VAL A 171 27.66 -6.42 12.94
C VAL A 171 27.88 -7.13 11.60
N GLY A 172 27.33 -6.56 10.54
CA GLY A 172 27.49 -7.04 9.18
C GLY A 172 28.60 -6.31 8.44
N VAL A 173 29.50 -7.03 7.77
CA VAL A 173 30.54 -6.45 6.90
C VAL A 173 30.34 -6.92 5.47
N LYS A 174 30.31 -5.98 4.53
CA LYS A 174 30.22 -6.25 3.09
C LYS A 174 31.60 -6.18 2.43
N ALA A 175 31.98 -7.23 1.71
CA ALA A 175 33.19 -7.23 0.88
C ALA A 175 32.97 -8.00 -0.43
N PHE A 176 33.86 -7.78 -1.40
CA PHE A 176 33.84 -8.52 -2.68
C PHE A 176 34.31 -9.98 -2.51
N ASN A 177 35.14 -10.26 -1.51
CA ASN A 177 35.63 -11.59 -1.18
C ASN A 177 34.97 -12.08 0.13
N PRO A 178 34.35 -13.29 0.14
CA PRO A 178 33.72 -13.86 1.33
C PRO A 178 34.66 -14.02 2.54
N GLU A 179 35.92 -14.38 2.32
CA GLU A 179 36.90 -14.57 3.40
C GLU A 179 37.25 -13.24 4.07
N VAL A 180 37.42 -12.18 3.26
CA VAL A 180 37.69 -10.83 3.75
C VAL A 180 36.52 -10.31 4.56
N ALA A 181 35.28 -10.57 4.13
CA ALA A 181 34.08 -10.19 4.88
C ALA A 181 34.03 -10.86 6.27
N VAL A 182 34.30 -12.17 6.33
CA VAL A 182 34.30 -12.92 7.60
C VAL A 182 35.41 -12.46 8.54
N ASN A 183 36.64 -12.32 8.02
CA ASN A 183 37.78 -11.88 8.81
C ASN A 183 37.55 -10.47 9.38
N LEU A 184 37.04 -9.54 8.56
CA LEU A 184 36.72 -8.19 9.02
C LEU A 184 35.57 -8.18 10.02
N ALA A 185 34.50 -8.96 9.84
CA ALA A 185 33.38 -9.02 10.78
C ALA A 185 33.80 -9.53 12.16
N ASN A 186 34.62 -10.60 12.20
CA ASN A 186 35.15 -11.16 13.44
C ASN A 186 36.15 -10.23 14.14
N LEU A 187 37.01 -9.58 13.35
CA LEU A 187 37.94 -8.57 13.85
C LEU A 187 37.19 -7.38 14.44
N TYR A 188 36.11 -6.93 13.78
CA TYR A 188 35.27 -5.84 14.26
C TYR A 188 34.62 -6.21 15.59
N ALA A 189 34.00 -7.38 15.69
CA ALA A 189 33.36 -7.87 16.91
C ALA A 189 34.35 -7.95 18.10
N SER A 190 35.56 -8.46 17.86
CA SER A 190 36.60 -8.59 18.89
C SER A 190 37.13 -7.23 19.37
N ASN A 191 37.30 -6.27 18.45
CA ASN A 191 37.73 -4.92 18.82
C ASN A 191 36.60 -4.11 19.47
N ALA A 192 35.34 -4.36 19.13
CA ALA A 192 34.18 -3.74 19.77
C ALA A 192 34.10 -4.10 21.27
N GLU A 193 34.32 -5.37 21.63
CA GLU A 193 34.40 -5.78 23.04
C GLU A 193 35.53 -5.04 23.77
N ARG A 194 36.76 -5.05 23.22
CA ARG A 194 37.91 -4.33 23.80
C ARG A 194 37.66 -2.84 23.96
N PHE A 195 37.08 -2.20 22.96
CA PHE A 195 36.74 -0.79 22.98
C PHE A 195 35.79 -0.46 24.14
N THR A 196 34.73 -1.25 24.33
CA THR A 196 33.79 -1.00 25.43
C THR A 196 34.36 -1.27 26.81
N LEU A 197 35.30 -2.22 26.94
CA LEU A 197 36.06 -2.46 28.17
C LEU A 197 36.95 -1.26 28.53
N GLU A 198 37.65 -0.71 27.54
CA GLU A 198 38.51 0.46 27.73
C GLU A 198 37.71 1.72 28.03
N LEU A 199 36.58 1.92 27.36
CA LEU A 199 35.67 3.03 27.61
C LEU A 199 35.19 3.04 29.07
N GLN A 200 34.64 1.92 29.54
CA GLN A 200 34.20 1.77 30.94
C GLN A 200 35.35 1.97 31.94
N ARG A 201 36.56 1.48 31.63
CA ARG A 201 37.74 1.69 32.48
C ARG A 201 38.10 3.17 32.62
N ARG A 202 37.99 3.94 31.53
CA ARG A 202 38.25 5.39 31.53
C ARG A 202 37.15 6.15 32.27
N GLU A 203 35.89 5.84 32.01
CA GLU A 203 34.73 6.46 32.65
C GLU A 203 34.71 6.24 34.17
N ALA A 204 34.95 5.00 34.61
CA ALA A 204 35.04 4.67 36.03
C ALA A 204 36.19 5.42 36.72
N GLY A 205 37.35 5.52 36.08
CA GLY A 205 38.47 6.31 36.61
C GLY A 205 38.12 7.79 36.77
N ALA A 206 37.53 8.40 35.74
CA ALA A 206 37.21 9.82 35.74
C ALA A 206 36.06 10.20 36.71
N ALA A 207 35.01 9.37 36.79
CA ALA A 207 33.87 9.61 37.68
C ALA A 207 34.28 9.57 39.15
N VAL A 208 35.15 8.62 39.51
CA VAL A 208 35.69 8.48 40.86
C VAL A 208 36.58 9.66 41.20
N GLU A 209 37.52 10.01 40.32
CA GLU A 209 38.47 11.10 40.61
C GLU A 209 37.76 12.43 40.90
N ASN A 210 36.74 12.77 40.11
CA ASN A 210 35.98 14.01 40.27
C ASN A 210 35.11 14.00 41.53
N TYR A 211 34.32 12.93 41.74
CA TYR A 211 33.42 12.81 42.89
C TYR A 211 34.17 12.75 44.23
N PHE A 212 35.26 11.98 44.30
CA PHE A 212 36.06 11.85 45.52
C PHE A 212 36.70 13.15 45.93
N ARG A 213 37.24 13.90 44.98
CA ARG A 213 37.89 15.19 45.24
C ARG A 213 36.91 16.19 45.85
N GLU A 214 35.69 16.26 45.33
CA GLU A 214 34.64 17.14 45.83
C GLU A 214 34.20 16.76 47.25
N GLN A 215 33.93 15.48 47.50
CA GLN A 215 33.48 15.00 48.81
C GLN A 215 34.55 15.12 49.90
N LEU A 216 35.83 14.86 49.58
CA LEU A 216 36.94 15.04 50.52
C LEU A 216 37.12 16.52 50.88
N THR A 217 37.00 17.42 49.90
CA THR A 217 37.07 18.88 50.13
C THR A 217 35.90 19.37 51.00
N PHE A 218 34.68 18.86 50.74
CA PHE A 218 33.50 19.17 51.55
C PHE A 218 33.63 18.65 52.98
N MET A 219 34.16 17.43 53.16
CA MET A 219 34.37 16.82 54.47
C MET A 219 35.45 17.55 55.28
N GLU A 220 36.56 17.96 54.65
CA GLU A 220 37.61 18.78 55.26
C GLU A 220 37.03 20.11 55.79
N SER A 221 36.19 20.77 54.98
CA SER A 221 35.49 22.00 55.39
C SER A 221 34.54 21.76 56.57
N ASN A 222 33.77 20.66 56.55
CA ASN A 222 32.87 20.32 57.65
C ASN A 222 33.61 19.98 58.94
N ILE A 223 34.74 19.28 58.87
CA ILE A 223 35.59 18.96 60.02
C ILE A 223 36.16 20.25 60.61
N SER A 224 36.68 21.16 59.77
CA SER A 224 37.20 22.46 60.22
C SER A 224 36.12 23.34 60.86
N ASN A 225 34.94 23.42 60.26
CA ASN A 225 33.80 24.15 60.83
C ASN A 225 33.33 23.54 62.16
N LEU A 226 33.35 22.21 62.28
CA LEU A 226 32.97 21.51 63.50
C LEU A 226 34.02 21.68 64.60
N GLU A 227 35.30 21.71 64.25
CA GLU A 227 36.40 22.01 65.18
C GLU A 227 36.27 23.44 65.75
N ASP A 228 36.01 24.42 64.89
CA ASP A 228 35.73 25.81 65.29
C ASP A 228 34.50 25.91 66.21
N GLN A 229 33.44 25.18 65.88
CA GLN A 229 32.23 25.14 66.71
C GLN A 229 32.53 24.54 68.09
N VAL A 230 33.24 23.41 68.16
CA VAL A 230 33.63 22.74 69.41
C VAL A 230 34.53 23.62 70.28
N ARG A 231 35.52 24.29 69.67
CA ARG A 231 36.43 25.21 70.38
C ARG A 231 35.70 26.41 70.99
N ARG A 232 34.59 26.87 70.40
CA ARG A 232 33.81 28.03 70.86
C ARG A 232 32.72 27.69 71.88
N THR A 233 32.08 26.54 71.78
CA THR A 233 30.87 26.21 72.55
C THR A 233 31.12 25.32 73.78
N VAL A 234 32.20 24.54 73.81
CA VAL A 234 32.44 23.57 74.89
C VAL A 234 33.84 23.75 75.53
N PRO A 235 33.96 24.54 76.61
CA PRO A 235 35.23 24.69 77.35
C PRO A 235 35.63 23.35 78.01
N GLY A 236 36.85 22.86 77.73
CA GLY A 236 37.38 21.61 78.30
C GLY A 236 37.22 20.35 77.44
N ALA A 237 36.75 20.47 76.18
CA ALA A 237 36.51 19.35 75.26
C ALA A 237 37.78 18.73 74.61
N GLY A 238 38.87 18.56 75.36
CA GLY A 238 40.16 18.06 74.83
C GLY A 238 40.06 16.70 74.12
N VAL A 239 39.16 15.82 74.57
CA VAL A 239 38.95 14.50 73.96
C VAL A 239 38.29 14.60 72.57
N LEU A 240 37.31 15.50 72.41
CA LEU A 240 36.63 15.71 71.11
C LEU A 240 37.54 16.40 70.10
N VAL A 241 38.32 17.39 70.56
CA VAL A 241 39.31 18.10 69.73
C VAL A 241 40.40 17.12 69.26
N ASN A 242 40.90 16.25 70.14
CA ASN A 242 41.87 15.23 69.75
C ASN A 242 41.30 14.25 68.71
N LYS A 243 40.04 13.84 68.85
CA LYS A 243 39.37 12.96 67.88
C LYS A 243 39.13 13.67 66.54
N LEU A 244 38.76 14.95 66.54
CA LEU A 244 38.64 15.78 65.35
C LEU A 244 39.97 15.93 64.62
N ASN A 245 41.07 16.20 65.35
CA ASN A 245 42.42 16.28 64.77
C ASN A 245 42.87 14.94 64.16
N GLN A 246 42.55 13.82 64.81
CA GLN A 246 42.80 12.48 64.25
C GLN A 246 42.02 12.24 62.95
N MET A 247 40.74 12.64 62.91
CA MET A 247 39.93 12.54 61.70
C MET A 247 40.42 13.47 60.60
N GLN A 248 40.79 14.71 60.93
CA GLN A 248 41.35 15.67 59.97
C GLN A 248 42.64 15.13 59.36
N GLY A 249 43.57 14.60 60.17
CA GLY A 249 44.77 13.94 59.67
C GLY A 249 44.47 12.73 58.78
N SER A 250 43.44 11.96 59.12
CA SER A 250 43.01 10.81 58.31
C SER A 250 42.39 11.23 56.97
N VAL A 251 41.57 12.27 56.94
CA VAL A 251 40.95 12.83 55.72
C VAL A 251 41.98 13.51 54.83
N SER A 252 42.90 14.27 55.42
CA SER A 252 44.04 14.87 54.71
C SER A 252 44.95 13.80 54.09
N ASN A 253 45.21 12.67 54.77
CA ASN A 253 45.94 11.54 54.21
C ASN A 253 45.19 10.87 53.04
N LEU A 254 43.87 10.72 53.14
CA LEU A 254 43.03 10.22 52.05
C LEU A 254 43.06 11.15 50.83
N ASN A 255 43.05 12.48 51.06
CA ASN A 255 43.14 13.49 50.01
C ASN A 255 44.51 13.47 49.32
N HIS A 256 45.61 13.36 50.08
CA HIS A 256 46.94 13.19 49.51
C HIS A 256 47.10 11.89 48.72
N GLN A 257 46.50 10.79 49.18
CA GLN A 257 46.45 9.54 48.40
C GLN A 257 45.60 9.65 47.13
N ALA A 258 44.58 10.52 47.10
CA ALA A 258 43.73 10.74 45.93
C ALA A 258 44.37 11.66 44.87
N GLN A 259 45.46 12.38 45.20
CA GLN A 259 46.16 13.30 44.29
C GLN A 259 47.29 12.64 43.49
N LEU A 260 47.67 11.40 43.81
CA LEU A 260 48.69 10.64 43.08
C LEU A 260 48.06 9.92 41.88
N PRO A 261 48.63 10.00 40.66
CA PRO A 261 48.19 9.16 39.55
C PRO A 261 48.39 7.70 39.94
N MET A 262 47.28 6.95 39.98
CA MET A 262 47.23 5.53 40.32
C MET A 262 48.06 4.71 39.32
N THR A 263 49.36 4.60 39.58
CA THR A 263 50.25 3.70 38.84
C THR A 263 50.35 2.37 39.59
N ALA A 264 50.28 1.29 38.82
CA ALA A 264 49.94 -0.08 39.20
C ALA A 264 50.99 -0.84 40.06
N SER A 265 51.56 -0.21 41.09
CA SER A 265 52.75 -0.75 41.77
C SER A 265 52.46 -1.47 43.09
N SER A 266 51.26 -1.38 43.67
CA SER A 266 50.94 -2.01 44.97
C SER A 266 50.23 -3.39 44.88
N SER A 267 49.80 -3.85 43.69
CA SER A 267 49.00 -5.08 43.52
C SER A 267 49.74 -6.28 42.89
N LEU A 268 51.06 -6.19 42.69
CA LEU A 268 51.84 -7.24 42.01
C LEU A 268 52.17 -8.45 42.90
N SER A 269 52.16 -8.32 44.23
CA SER A 269 52.41 -9.44 45.15
C SER A 269 51.17 -10.31 45.35
N MET A 270 50.01 -9.71 45.62
CA MET A 270 48.76 -10.44 45.89
C MET A 270 48.20 -11.16 44.65
N SER A 271 48.34 -10.56 43.45
CA SER A 271 47.94 -11.22 42.19
C SER A 271 48.80 -12.44 41.85
N ARG A 272 50.10 -12.43 42.20
CA ARG A 272 50.98 -13.60 42.04
C ARG A 272 50.64 -14.71 43.03
N SER A 273 50.31 -14.39 44.29
CA SER A 273 49.90 -15.38 45.30
C SER A 273 48.57 -16.05 44.93
N PHE A 274 47.59 -15.25 44.50
CA PHE A 274 46.28 -15.76 44.09
C PHE A 274 46.37 -16.62 42.81
N ALA A 275 47.16 -16.20 41.81
CA ALA A 275 47.36 -16.98 40.60
C ALA A 275 48.02 -18.35 40.89
N LYS A 276 48.99 -18.41 41.81
CA LYS A 276 49.63 -19.68 42.22
C LYS A 276 48.66 -20.62 42.94
N LEU A 277 47.81 -20.06 43.82
CA LEU A 277 46.79 -20.84 44.52
C LEU A 277 45.77 -21.42 43.53
N GLN A 278 45.30 -20.62 42.58
CA GLN A 278 44.33 -21.06 41.59
C GLN A 278 44.92 -22.15 40.67
N GLN A 279 46.16 -21.97 40.23
CA GLN A 279 46.86 -22.97 39.42
C GLN A 279 47.05 -24.30 40.17
N ALA A 280 47.37 -24.27 41.46
CA ALA A 280 47.50 -25.48 42.27
C ALA A 280 46.16 -26.20 42.49
N LYS A 281 45.04 -25.45 42.61
CA LYS A 281 43.69 -26.02 42.71
C LYS A 281 43.26 -26.68 41.40
N ASP A 282 43.52 -26.04 40.26
CA ASP A 282 43.22 -26.61 38.95
C ASP A 282 44.02 -27.89 38.69
N GLU A 283 45.28 -27.95 39.14
CA GLU A 283 46.13 -29.14 39.02
C GLU A 283 45.65 -30.29 39.93
N LEU A 284 45.20 -29.97 41.15
CA LEU A 284 44.57 -30.92 42.06
C LEU A 284 43.27 -31.49 41.48
N ASP A 285 42.39 -30.66 40.93
CA ASP A 285 41.14 -31.09 40.30
C ASP A 285 41.43 -32.01 39.10
N LYS A 286 42.46 -31.69 38.31
CA LYS A 286 42.88 -32.53 37.18
C LYS A 286 43.40 -33.89 37.63
N LEU A 287 44.10 -33.96 38.77
CA LEU A 287 44.57 -35.21 39.35
C LEU A 287 43.43 -36.02 40.00
N LEU A 288 42.44 -35.36 40.61
CA LEU A 288 41.28 -36.01 41.22
C LEU A 288 40.30 -36.62 40.21
N VAL A 289 40.29 -36.12 38.97
CA VAL A 289 39.53 -36.71 37.85
C VAL A 289 40.15 -38.04 37.38
N THR A 290 41.46 -38.24 37.57
CA THR A 290 42.20 -39.38 37.00
C THR A 290 42.77 -40.36 38.01
N LEU A 291 42.95 -39.95 39.27
CA LEU A 291 43.56 -40.74 40.34
C LEU A 291 42.69 -40.70 41.60
N THR A 292 42.62 -41.83 42.31
CA THR A 292 41.89 -41.92 43.58
C THR A 292 42.56 -41.08 44.69
N PRO A 293 41.78 -40.54 45.65
CA PRO A 293 42.27 -39.60 46.68
C PRO A 293 43.43 -40.10 47.57
N ALA A 294 43.63 -41.42 47.66
CA ALA A 294 44.73 -42.02 48.42
C ALA A 294 46.08 -42.06 47.65
N ASN A 295 46.13 -41.58 46.40
CA ASN A 295 47.33 -41.59 45.59
C ASN A 295 48.36 -40.55 46.11
N PRO A 296 49.66 -40.92 46.28
CA PRO A 296 50.68 -40.02 46.80
C PRO A 296 50.80 -38.69 46.04
N ARG A 297 50.49 -38.67 44.73
CA ARG A 297 50.52 -37.45 43.91
C ARG A 297 49.36 -36.50 44.19
N VAL A 298 48.19 -37.04 44.53
CA VAL A 298 47.02 -36.25 44.92
C VAL A 298 47.25 -35.66 46.33
N GLN A 299 47.86 -36.44 47.23
CA GLN A 299 48.23 -35.94 48.57
C GLN A 299 49.25 -34.81 48.50
N ALA A 300 50.30 -34.94 47.67
CA ALA A 300 51.28 -33.87 47.47
C ALA A 300 50.68 -32.59 46.85
N ALA A 301 49.76 -32.75 45.89
CA ALA A 301 49.04 -31.62 45.30
C ALA A 301 48.10 -30.93 46.31
N GLN A 302 47.42 -31.72 47.15
CA GLN A 302 46.56 -31.20 48.22
C GLN A 302 47.36 -30.43 49.27
N GLU A 303 48.55 -30.91 49.63
CA GLU A 303 49.46 -30.21 50.55
C GLU A 303 49.95 -28.89 49.95
N LEU A 304 50.25 -28.84 48.65
CA LEU A 304 50.61 -27.60 47.95
C LEU A 304 49.47 -26.58 47.93
N VAL A 305 48.22 -27.01 47.71
CA VAL A 305 47.05 -26.14 47.81
C VAL A 305 46.94 -25.57 49.23
N ASN A 306 47.03 -26.42 50.26
CA ASN A 306 46.95 -25.99 51.65
C ASN A 306 48.08 -25.02 52.03
N ALA A 307 49.30 -25.22 51.51
CA ALA A 307 50.42 -24.32 51.72
C ALA A 307 50.18 -22.93 51.08
N TYR A 308 49.71 -22.90 49.83
CA TYR A 308 49.38 -21.63 49.16
C TYR A 308 48.14 -20.94 49.74
N GLU A 309 47.18 -21.67 50.27
CA GLU A 309 46.07 -21.07 51.04
C GLU A 309 46.56 -20.38 52.29
N LYS A 310 47.55 -20.97 52.98
CA LYS A 310 48.18 -20.37 54.15
C LYS A 310 48.99 -19.12 53.80
N ASP A 311 49.75 -19.15 52.70
CA ASP A 311 50.49 -17.97 52.21
C ASP A 311 49.56 -16.85 51.73
N TYR A 312 48.45 -17.20 51.07
CA TYR A 312 47.40 -16.25 50.70
C TYR A 312 46.71 -15.66 51.93
N ALA A 313 46.39 -16.48 52.93
CA ALA A 313 45.81 -16.02 54.20
C ALA A 313 46.77 -15.08 54.95
N LEU A 314 48.08 -15.36 54.97
CA LEU A 314 49.09 -14.50 55.57
C LEU A 314 49.22 -13.15 54.84
N ALA A 315 49.16 -13.15 53.51
CA ALA A 315 49.12 -11.93 52.68
C ALA A 315 47.82 -11.13 52.87
N ALA A 316 46.70 -11.81 53.14
CA ALA A 316 45.41 -11.18 53.48
C ALA A 316 45.43 -10.57 54.89
N THR A 317 46.05 -11.21 55.88
CA THR A 317 46.19 -10.66 57.24
C THR A 317 47.06 -9.41 57.32
N ASN A 318 48.07 -9.26 56.46
CA ASN A 318 48.85 -8.01 56.37
C ASN A 318 48.11 -6.85 55.68
N SER A 319 46.94 -7.13 55.08
CA SER A 319 46.00 -6.11 54.58
C SER A 319 44.86 -5.83 55.57
N ALA A 320 44.76 -6.62 56.65
CA ALA A 320 43.70 -6.56 57.66
C ALA A 320 44.12 -5.85 58.96
N THR A 321 45.33 -5.32 59.06
CA THR A 321 45.78 -4.46 60.18
C THR A 321 45.31 -3.01 60.07
N GLY A 322 44.12 -2.80 59.52
CA GLY A 322 43.33 -1.56 59.63
C GLY A 322 41.92 -1.78 60.17
N SER A 323 41.55 -3.02 60.50
CA SER A 323 40.20 -3.41 60.96
C SER A 323 40.26 -4.11 62.31
N ALA A 324 40.84 -3.45 63.31
CA ALA A 324 40.68 -3.82 64.71
C ALA A 324 40.51 -2.55 65.54
N GLY A 325 39.39 -1.86 65.32
CA GLY A 325 38.96 -0.69 66.08
C GLY A 325 37.73 -1.01 66.92
N SER A 326 37.98 -1.49 68.14
CA SER A 326 37.22 -1.14 69.35
C SER A 326 35.68 -1.08 69.27
N SER A 327 35.03 -2.23 69.40
CA SER A 327 33.73 -2.32 70.08
C SER A 327 33.95 -2.39 71.60
N LEU A 328 34.29 -1.25 72.20
CA LEU A 328 34.21 -1.04 73.65
C LEU A 328 33.52 0.30 73.89
N LEU A 329 32.19 0.29 73.86
CA LEU A 329 31.42 1.21 74.69
C LEU A 329 31.30 0.52 76.06
N PRO A 330 31.85 1.06 77.15
CA PRO A 330 31.35 0.67 78.46
C PRO A 330 29.93 1.22 78.61
N ALA A 331 28.99 0.34 78.92
CA ALA A 331 27.69 0.72 79.44
C ALA A 331 27.90 1.57 80.70
N ILE A 332 27.54 2.86 80.62
CA ILE A 332 27.46 3.70 81.82
C ILE A 332 26.17 3.31 82.53
N ALA A 333 26.35 2.57 83.62
CA ALA A 333 25.31 2.20 84.55
C ALA A 333 24.68 3.45 85.20
N ALA A 334 23.36 3.37 85.39
CA ALA A 334 22.57 4.32 86.15
C ALA A 334 23.12 4.48 87.58
N GLY A 335 23.36 5.73 87.97
CA GLY A 335 23.74 6.13 89.32
C GLY A 335 23.46 7.62 89.53
N THR A 336 22.28 7.91 90.07
CA THR A 336 21.87 9.10 90.84
C THR A 336 22.77 10.35 90.83
N GLY A 337 22.23 11.45 90.29
CA GLY A 337 22.68 12.82 90.54
C GLY A 337 22.85 13.67 89.28
N GLY A 338 21.88 14.54 88.97
CA GLY A 338 22.09 15.60 87.98
C GLY A 338 23.21 16.57 88.42
N PRO A 339 23.80 17.39 87.52
CA PRO A 339 23.01 18.25 86.64
C PRO A 339 23.57 18.46 85.20
N LEU A 340 22.73 19.06 84.34
CA LEU A 340 23.05 19.71 83.04
C LEU A 340 23.47 18.79 81.87
N VAL A 341 22.47 18.19 81.21
CA VAL A 341 22.62 17.69 79.82
C VAL A 341 22.76 18.91 78.90
N ASN A 342 23.95 19.14 78.36
CA ASN A 342 24.17 20.17 77.35
C ASN A 342 23.70 19.63 75.97
N PRO A 343 22.56 20.07 75.42
CA PRO A 343 22.04 19.56 74.16
C PRO A 343 23.00 19.80 72.98
N GLU A 344 23.89 20.80 73.07
CA GLU A 344 24.88 21.06 72.03
C GLU A 344 25.96 19.97 71.93
N TYR A 345 26.32 19.34 73.06
CA TYR A 345 27.32 18.27 73.08
C TYR A 345 26.84 17.02 72.32
N ASP A 346 25.58 16.63 72.51
CA ASP A 346 24.97 15.50 71.80
C ASP A 346 24.81 15.77 70.30
N ILE A 347 24.51 17.01 69.92
CA ILE A 347 24.43 17.43 68.52
C ILE A 347 25.81 17.31 67.84
N ILE A 348 26.88 17.76 68.51
CA ILE A 348 28.25 17.63 68.03
C ILE A 348 28.65 16.15 67.88
N LEU A 349 28.29 15.30 68.85
CA LEU A 349 28.59 13.87 68.81
C LEU A 349 27.90 13.16 67.63
N ARG A 350 26.63 13.49 67.36
CA ARG A 350 25.90 12.96 66.20
C ARG A 350 26.48 13.45 64.87
N LYS A 351 26.88 14.72 64.78
CA LYS A 351 27.57 15.26 63.59
C LYS A 351 28.91 14.55 63.36
N LEU A 352 29.66 14.29 64.43
CA LEU A 352 30.93 13.55 64.37
C LEU A 352 30.72 12.11 63.86
N GLN A 353 29.71 11.41 64.38
CA GLN A 353 29.34 10.07 63.92
C GLN A 353 28.90 10.08 62.44
N ALA A 354 28.16 11.10 62.00
CA ALA A 354 27.75 11.24 60.61
C ALA A 354 28.94 11.48 59.67
N ILE A 355 29.94 12.26 60.09
CA ILE A 355 31.18 12.48 59.32
C ILE A 355 31.98 11.18 59.22
N ASP A 356 32.15 10.42 60.31
CA ASP A 356 32.91 9.17 60.29
C ASP A 356 32.21 8.08 59.45
N ALA A 357 30.88 7.99 59.52
CA ALA A 357 30.09 7.13 58.64
C ALA A 357 30.24 7.54 57.16
N SER A 358 30.24 8.84 56.87
CA SER A 358 30.45 9.35 55.50
C SER A 358 31.85 9.03 54.97
N ARG A 359 32.88 9.10 55.84
CA ARG A 359 34.25 8.70 55.52
C ARG A 359 34.36 7.21 55.18
N GLN A 360 33.78 6.34 56.02
CA GLN A 360 33.75 4.90 55.76
C GLN A 360 33.05 4.58 54.44
N GLN A 361 31.91 5.24 54.19
CA GLN A 361 31.17 5.10 52.94
C GLN A 361 31.98 5.55 51.71
N LEU A 362 32.79 6.62 51.84
CA LEU A 362 33.71 7.03 50.78
C LEU A 362 34.80 5.99 50.54
N GLU A 363 35.43 5.44 51.58
CA GLU A 363 36.44 4.39 51.42
C GLU A 363 35.89 3.13 50.73
N ASP A 364 34.68 2.70 51.08
CA ASP A 364 34.03 1.55 50.46
C ASP A 364 33.69 1.81 48.99
N ARG A 365 33.20 3.01 48.66
CA ARG A 365 32.95 3.44 47.27
C ARG A 365 34.22 3.49 46.44
N LYS A 366 35.36 3.86 47.05
CA LYS A 366 36.66 3.90 46.37
C LYS A 366 37.09 2.49 45.98
N ARG A 367 36.99 1.55 46.93
CA ARG A 367 37.30 0.14 46.70
C ARG A 367 36.42 -0.49 45.61
N GLU A 368 35.12 -0.18 45.63
CA GLU A 368 34.17 -0.64 44.62
C GLU A 368 34.58 -0.18 43.21
N ALA A 369 34.93 1.10 43.07
CA ALA A 369 35.28 1.64 41.77
C ALA A 369 36.69 1.25 41.29
N GLU A 370 37.66 1.06 42.19
CA GLU A 370 38.95 0.45 41.87
C GLU A 370 38.82 -1.00 41.39
N ALA A 371 37.88 -1.76 41.96
CA ALA A 371 37.57 -3.11 41.49
C ALA A 371 37.00 -3.07 40.06
N PHE A 372 36.12 -2.11 39.77
CA PHE A 372 35.54 -1.91 38.45
C PHE A 372 36.58 -1.46 37.40
N GLN A 373 37.51 -0.56 37.75
CA GLN A 373 38.58 -0.12 36.85
C GLN A 373 39.56 -1.25 36.49
N LYS A 374 39.84 -2.14 37.45
CA LYS A 374 40.70 -3.31 37.25
C LYS A 374 40.04 -4.33 36.32
N ASN A 375 38.78 -4.67 36.57
CA ASN A 375 38.04 -5.67 35.79
C ASN A 375 36.67 -5.14 35.32
N PRO A 376 36.64 -4.25 34.31
CA PRO A 376 35.39 -3.75 33.77
C PRO A 376 34.64 -4.90 33.07
N PRO A 377 33.32 -5.01 33.28
CA PRO A 377 32.50 -6.04 32.65
C PRO A 377 32.36 -5.88 31.12
N GLY A 378 32.52 -4.64 30.61
CA GLY A 378 32.23 -4.25 29.24
C GLY A 378 30.73 -4.04 29.02
N ASN A 379 30.36 -3.31 27.98
CA ASN A 379 28.96 -3.16 27.56
C ASN A 379 28.52 -4.27 26.59
N VAL A 380 29.45 -5.12 26.17
CA VAL A 380 29.29 -6.05 25.07
C VAL A 380 30.05 -7.34 25.34
N LYS A 381 29.41 -8.46 24.99
CA LYS A 381 30.07 -9.75 24.86
C LYS A 381 29.90 -10.29 23.46
N HIS A 382 30.95 -10.88 22.92
CA HIS A 382 30.85 -11.55 21.65
C HIS A 382 30.01 -12.83 21.78
N TYR A 383 28.94 -12.94 21.00
CA TYR A 383 28.00 -14.07 21.06
C TYR A 383 28.30 -15.14 19.99
N SER A 384 28.54 -14.74 18.73
CA SER A 384 28.85 -15.70 17.66
C SER A 384 29.75 -15.11 16.56
N PHE A 385 30.78 -15.88 16.18
CA PHE A 385 31.67 -15.57 15.06
C PHE A 385 30.94 -15.71 13.71
N ALA A 386 31.25 -14.79 12.79
CA ALA A 386 30.98 -14.98 11.38
C ALA A 386 31.76 -16.20 10.86
N THR A 387 31.11 -17.04 10.07
CA THR A 387 31.72 -18.21 9.43
C THR A 387 31.46 -18.19 7.93
N LEU A 388 32.34 -18.81 7.15
CA LEU A 388 32.18 -18.93 5.69
C LEU A 388 30.86 -19.64 5.31
N LYS A 389 30.34 -20.50 6.19
CA LYS A 389 29.08 -21.23 6.00
C LYS A 389 27.83 -20.34 6.09
N ASN A 390 27.90 -19.24 6.84
CA ASN A 390 26.76 -18.36 7.13
C ASN A 390 26.85 -17.01 6.37
N ILE A 391 27.55 -16.99 5.24
CA ILE A 391 27.65 -15.81 4.39
C ILE A 391 26.38 -15.66 3.57
N THR A 392 25.86 -14.44 3.53
CA THR A 392 24.73 -14.09 2.68
C THR A 392 25.25 -13.41 1.42
N PRO A 393 25.15 -14.03 0.23
CA PRO A 393 25.47 -13.35 -1.02
C PRO A 393 24.41 -12.28 -1.29
N ASP A 394 24.86 -11.09 -1.68
CA ASP A 394 23.95 -10.03 -2.12
C ASP A 394 23.18 -10.50 -3.37
N LYS A 395 21.86 -10.25 -3.40
CA LYS A 395 20.96 -10.74 -4.43
C LYS A 395 21.12 -9.95 -5.73
N ARG A 396 22.29 -10.08 -6.38
CA ARG A 396 22.61 -9.40 -7.64
C ARG A 396 21.57 -9.67 -8.72
N TRP A 397 21.13 -10.92 -8.84
CA TRP A 397 20.13 -11.30 -9.85
C TRP A 397 18.81 -10.54 -9.63
N LEU A 398 18.37 -10.35 -8.37
CA LEU A 398 17.16 -9.59 -8.05
C LEU A 398 17.28 -8.12 -8.47
N LYS A 399 18.44 -7.50 -8.25
CA LYS A 399 18.70 -6.11 -8.68
C LYS A 399 18.73 -5.97 -10.19
N VAL A 400 19.34 -6.93 -10.89
CA VAL A 400 19.35 -6.98 -12.36
C VAL A 400 17.94 -7.16 -12.90
N SER A 401 17.16 -8.10 -12.35
CA SER A 401 15.76 -8.32 -12.72
C SER A 401 14.90 -7.09 -12.50
N LEU A 402 15.04 -6.40 -11.36
CA LEU A 402 14.30 -5.17 -11.06
C LEU A 402 14.62 -4.07 -12.08
N ALA A 403 15.90 -3.90 -12.43
CA ALA A 403 16.31 -2.91 -13.42
C ALA A 403 15.84 -3.25 -14.85
N THR A 404 15.79 -4.53 -15.22
CA THR A 404 15.20 -4.99 -16.49
C THR A 404 13.71 -4.69 -16.56
N VAL A 405 12.96 -4.99 -15.49
CA VAL A 405 11.53 -4.69 -15.40
C VAL A 405 11.28 -3.19 -15.47
N PHE A 406 12.06 -2.40 -14.73
CA PHE A 406 11.99 -0.94 -14.76
C PHE A 406 12.27 -0.39 -16.17
N GLY A 407 13.31 -0.89 -16.84
CA GLY A 407 13.61 -0.54 -18.23
C GLY A 407 12.46 -0.87 -19.19
N GLY A 408 11.83 -2.03 -19.03
CA GLY A 408 10.67 -2.43 -19.83
C GLY A 408 9.46 -1.50 -19.65
N ILE A 409 9.14 -1.16 -18.40
CA ILE A 409 8.05 -0.22 -18.08
C ILE A 409 8.34 1.16 -18.66
N LEU A 410 9.57 1.66 -18.48
CA LEU A 410 9.96 2.96 -19.01
C LEU A 410 9.88 3.00 -20.54
N GLY A 411 10.34 1.95 -21.23
CA GLY A 411 10.23 1.83 -22.67
C GLY A 411 8.78 1.80 -23.17
N LEU A 412 7.88 1.16 -22.42
CA LEU A 412 6.46 1.12 -22.73
C LEU A 412 5.80 2.49 -22.57
N ILE A 413 6.14 3.23 -21.50
CA ILE A 413 5.65 4.61 -21.28
C ILE A 413 6.10 5.54 -22.41
N VAL A 414 7.39 5.50 -22.77
CA VAL A 414 7.94 6.33 -23.85
C VAL A 414 7.27 6.01 -25.19
N ALA A 415 7.03 4.72 -25.47
CA ALA A 415 6.36 4.32 -26.71
C ALA A 415 4.88 4.72 -26.76
N ILE A 416 4.15 4.59 -25.65
CA ILE A 416 2.78 5.08 -25.53
C ILE A 416 2.75 6.59 -25.79
N ALA A 417 3.62 7.36 -25.12
CA ALA A 417 3.69 8.80 -25.31
C ALA A 417 4.01 9.16 -26.77
N GLY A 418 4.95 8.47 -27.42
CA GLY A 418 5.28 8.67 -28.82
C GLY A 418 4.09 8.40 -29.76
N VAL A 419 3.35 7.31 -29.54
CA VAL A 419 2.14 7.00 -30.32
C VAL A 419 1.07 8.08 -30.14
N LEU A 420 0.87 8.56 -28.91
CA LEU A 420 -0.11 9.60 -28.63
C LEU A 420 0.26 10.95 -29.27
N ILE A 421 1.54 11.32 -29.25
CA ILE A 421 2.02 12.56 -29.89
C ILE A 421 1.77 12.51 -31.41
N VAL A 422 2.07 11.38 -32.05
CA VAL A 422 1.83 11.21 -33.49
C VAL A 422 0.33 11.26 -33.82
N GLU A 423 -0.52 10.67 -32.98
CA GLU A 423 -1.96 10.68 -33.21
C GLU A 423 -2.58 12.07 -33.00
N VAL A 424 -2.13 12.82 -32.00
CA VAL A 424 -2.59 14.20 -31.73
C VAL A 424 -2.13 15.17 -32.82
N ALA A 425 -1.02 14.90 -33.49
CA ALA A 425 -0.51 15.72 -34.59
C ALA A 425 -1.17 15.43 -35.95
N ASP A 426 -2.06 14.44 -36.05
CA ASP A 426 -2.74 14.07 -37.30
C ASP A 426 -4.11 14.78 -37.40
N ASP A 427 -4.17 15.87 -38.16
CA ASP A 427 -5.34 16.75 -38.32
C ASP A 427 -6.42 16.23 -39.29
N ARG A 428 -6.34 14.97 -39.73
CA ARG A 428 -7.29 14.40 -40.70
C ARG A 428 -8.60 13.97 -40.05
N LEU A 429 -9.70 14.06 -40.80
CA LEU A 429 -11.04 13.64 -40.36
C LEU A 429 -11.14 12.11 -40.33
N LYS A 430 -11.31 11.52 -39.14
CA LYS A 430 -11.35 10.05 -38.95
C LYS A 430 -12.70 9.54 -38.47
N THR A 431 -13.41 10.32 -37.66
CA THR A 431 -14.66 9.90 -37.01
C THR A 431 -15.84 10.78 -37.41
N ALA A 432 -17.07 10.27 -37.24
CA ALA A 432 -18.27 11.08 -37.46
C ALA A 432 -18.29 12.35 -36.59
N ALA A 433 -17.70 12.26 -35.39
CA ALA A 433 -17.54 13.41 -34.49
C ALA A 433 -16.59 14.46 -35.07
N ASP A 434 -15.48 14.05 -35.71
CA ASP A 434 -14.57 14.95 -36.39
C ASP A 434 -15.24 15.66 -37.56
N VAL A 435 -15.99 14.92 -38.38
CA VAL A 435 -16.74 15.48 -39.52
C VAL A 435 -17.75 16.52 -39.02
N ASN A 436 -18.55 16.21 -38.01
CA ASN A 436 -19.52 17.15 -37.46
C ASN A 436 -18.83 18.41 -36.87
N ARG A 437 -17.74 18.21 -36.10
CA ARG A 437 -16.96 19.29 -35.48
C ARG A 437 -16.34 20.24 -36.50
N VAL A 438 -15.78 19.70 -37.59
CA VAL A 438 -15.04 20.47 -38.59
C VAL A 438 -15.97 21.09 -39.63
N THR A 439 -16.91 20.31 -40.17
CA THR A 439 -17.83 20.78 -41.21
C THR A 439 -18.95 21.65 -40.66
N LYS A 440 -19.32 21.49 -39.38
CA LYS A 440 -20.54 22.05 -38.77
C LYS A 440 -21.82 21.63 -39.51
N LEU A 441 -21.80 20.48 -40.17
CA LEU A 441 -22.94 19.87 -40.86
C LEU A 441 -23.38 18.62 -40.10
N PRO A 442 -24.70 18.32 -40.06
CA PRO A 442 -25.17 17.07 -39.48
C PRO A 442 -24.62 15.90 -40.29
N VAL A 443 -24.02 14.92 -39.62
CA VAL A 443 -23.60 13.67 -40.26
C VAL A 443 -24.85 12.82 -40.52
N ILE A 444 -25.20 12.65 -41.79
CA ILE A 444 -26.45 11.99 -42.20
C ILE A 444 -26.27 10.49 -42.24
N ALA A 445 -25.11 10.01 -42.68
CA ALA A 445 -24.80 8.60 -42.75
C ALA A 445 -23.29 8.37 -42.60
N THR A 446 -22.95 7.24 -41.99
CA THR A 446 -21.59 6.71 -41.97
C THR A 446 -21.58 5.33 -42.63
N LEU A 447 -20.49 5.01 -43.28
CA LEU A 447 -20.30 3.75 -43.99
C LEU A 447 -18.94 3.17 -43.62
N ASP A 448 -18.92 1.95 -43.09
CA ASP A 448 -17.66 1.21 -42.95
C ASP A 448 -17.07 0.88 -44.32
N ASP A 449 -15.84 0.41 -44.35
CA ASP A 449 -15.13 0.01 -45.56
C ASP A 449 -15.93 -0.96 -46.47
N LEU A 450 -16.48 -0.42 -47.57
CA LEU A 450 -17.30 -1.14 -48.55
C LEU A 450 -16.57 -2.34 -49.16
N GLY A 451 -15.25 -2.24 -49.37
CA GLY A 451 -14.45 -3.32 -49.96
C GLY A 451 -14.37 -4.58 -49.10
N LYS A 452 -14.77 -4.50 -47.82
CA LYS A 452 -14.79 -5.63 -46.88
C LYS A 452 -16.19 -6.21 -46.65
N LYS A 453 -17.24 -5.62 -47.23
CA LYS A 453 -18.63 -6.06 -47.06
C LYS A 453 -19.10 -6.80 -48.32
N GLY A 454 -19.85 -7.89 -48.13
CA GLY A 454 -20.49 -8.60 -49.23
C GLY A 454 -21.65 -7.79 -49.87
N PRO A 455 -22.09 -8.15 -51.09
CA PRO A 455 -23.08 -7.38 -51.88
C PRO A 455 -24.37 -7.09 -51.10
N SER A 456 -24.91 -8.09 -50.40
CA SER A 456 -26.17 -7.96 -49.64
C SER A 456 -26.06 -7.02 -48.43
N ALA A 457 -24.86 -6.73 -47.93
CA ALA A 457 -24.65 -5.75 -46.86
C ALA A 457 -24.55 -4.32 -47.42
N GLN A 458 -24.04 -4.17 -48.64
CA GLN A 458 -23.96 -2.92 -49.38
C GLN A 458 -25.36 -2.46 -49.80
N GLU A 459 -26.18 -3.35 -50.38
CA GLU A 459 -27.59 -3.08 -50.74
C GLU A 459 -28.44 -2.64 -49.53
N ARG A 460 -28.33 -3.37 -48.40
CA ARG A 460 -29.04 -3.01 -47.15
C ARG A 460 -28.61 -1.65 -46.60
N TRP A 461 -27.35 -1.29 -46.80
CA TRP A 461 -26.88 0.04 -46.43
C TRP A 461 -27.46 1.08 -47.39
N ALA A 462 -27.40 0.85 -48.71
CA ALA A 462 -27.92 1.76 -49.73
C ALA A 462 -29.40 2.09 -49.51
N PHE A 463 -30.23 1.06 -49.29
CA PHE A 463 -31.66 1.22 -49.03
C PHE A 463 -31.95 2.00 -47.73
N ARG A 464 -31.20 1.74 -46.65
CA ARG A 464 -31.33 2.47 -45.38
C ARG A 464 -30.88 3.93 -45.51
N THR A 465 -29.80 4.18 -46.24
CA THR A 465 -29.30 5.54 -46.46
C THR A 465 -30.27 6.31 -47.36
N TRP A 466 -30.79 5.69 -48.41
CA TRP A 466 -31.81 6.27 -49.29
C TRP A 466 -33.05 6.71 -48.50
N THR A 467 -33.63 5.82 -47.68
CA THR A 467 -34.79 6.14 -46.83
C THR A 467 -34.50 7.23 -45.80
N MET A 468 -33.29 7.29 -45.23
CA MET A 468 -32.86 8.39 -44.36
C MET A 468 -32.73 9.73 -45.10
N LEU A 469 -32.22 9.71 -46.33
CA LEU A 469 -32.07 10.91 -47.16
C LEU A 469 -33.43 11.45 -47.60
N GLN A 470 -34.36 10.58 -48.02
CA GLN A 470 -35.71 10.98 -48.41
C GLN A 470 -36.44 11.74 -47.28
N GLY A 471 -36.21 11.37 -46.02
CA GLY A 471 -36.82 12.06 -44.87
C GLY A 471 -36.13 13.36 -44.44
N ARG A 472 -34.91 13.65 -44.93
CA ARG A 472 -34.09 14.81 -44.50
C ARG A 472 -33.85 15.85 -45.59
N LEU A 473 -33.94 15.46 -46.85
CA LEU A 473 -33.74 16.35 -47.99
C LEU A 473 -35.05 17.03 -48.40
N SER A 474 -34.95 18.22 -48.97
CA SER A 474 -36.12 18.95 -49.47
C SER A 474 -36.64 18.30 -50.76
N PRO A 475 -37.91 17.87 -50.83
CA PRO A 475 -38.50 17.33 -52.06
C PRO A 475 -38.68 18.45 -53.10
N SER A 476 -38.63 18.09 -54.38
CA SER A 476 -39.01 19.00 -55.47
C SER A 476 -40.53 19.16 -55.54
N ALA A 477 -41.00 20.19 -56.26
CA ALA A 477 -42.43 20.51 -56.40
C ALA A 477 -43.29 19.34 -56.92
N HIS A 478 -42.67 18.38 -57.62
CA HIS A 478 -43.30 17.22 -58.28
C HIS A 478 -43.00 15.89 -57.56
N GLN A 479 -42.81 15.92 -56.24
CA GLN A 479 -42.47 14.75 -55.41
C GLN A 479 -41.16 14.05 -55.81
N GLY A 480 -40.29 14.74 -56.57
CA GLY A 480 -38.95 14.29 -56.91
C GLY A 480 -37.90 14.70 -55.87
N LEU A 481 -36.64 14.32 -56.11
CA LEU A 481 -35.50 14.69 -55.27
C LEU A 481 -34.32 15.11 -56.15
N VAL A 482 -33.73 16.28 -55.89
CA VAL A 482 -32.50 16.69 -56.59
C VAL A 482 -31.39 16.87 -55.56
N CYS A 483 -30.28 16.14 -55.72
CA CYS A 483 -29.17 16.15 -54.78
C CYS A 483 -27.81 16.12 -55.48
N GLY A 484 -26.94 17.07 -55.14
CA GLY A 484 -25.53 17.05 -55.50
C GLY A 484 -24.67 16.41 -54.42
N ILE A 485 -23.59 15.73 -54.82
CA ILE A 485 -22.59 15.18 -53.90
C ILE A 485 -21.20 15.68 -54.32
N THR A 486 -20.47 16.28 -53.38
CA THR A 486 -19.07 16.72 -53.56
C THR A 486 -18.20 16.22 -52.40
N SER A 487 -16.88 16.40 -52.49
CA SER A 487 -15.89 15.97 -51.49
C SER A 487 -14.67 16.89 -51.51
N SER A 488 -13.78 16.75 -50.52
CA SER A 488 -12.56 17.55 -50.46
C SER A 488 -11.61 17.24 -51.61
N ASN A 489 -11.36 15.94 -51.80
CA ASN A 489 -10.42 15.39 -52.76
C ASN A 489 -11.09 14.41 -53.73
N ALA A 490 -10.40 14.11 -54.82
CA ALA A 490 -10.78 13.04 -55.73
C ALA A 490 -10.60 11.66 -55.05
N GLY A 491 -11.46 10.70 -55.40
CA GLY A 491 -11.33 9.32 -54.91
C GLY A 491 -11.80 9.07 -53.48
N GLU A 492 -12.65 9.95 -52.92
CA GLU A 492 -13.26 9.75 -51.60
C GLU A 492 -14.52 8.85 -51.62
N GLY A 493 -15.00 8.46 -52.81
CA GLY A 493 -16.09 7.49 -52.97
C GLY A 493 -17.44 8.06 -53.43
N ARG A 494 -17.47 9.26 -54.02
CA ARG A 494 -18.71 9.89 -54.54
C ARG A 494 -19.43 9.04 -55.58
N SER A 495 -18.73 8.56 -56.62
CA SER A 495 -19.33 7.76 -57.69
C SER A 495 -19.91 6.46 -57.15
N THR A 496 -19.20 5.80 -56.23
CA THR A 496 -19.69 4.59 -55.54
C THR A 496 -20.98 4.88 -54.78
N TRP A 497 -21.04 5.99 -54.04
CA TRP A 497 -22.23 6.41 -53.33
C TRP A 497 -23.41 6.71 -54.25
N ILE A 498 -23.17 7.42 -55.35
CA ILE A 498 -24.21 7.80 -56.31
C ILE A 498 -24.81 6.55 -56.96
N ASN A 499 -23.99 5.61 -57.41
CA ASN A 499 -24.48 4.37 -58.03
C ASN A 499 -25.34 3.57 -57.06
N MET A 500 -24.89 3.38 -55.82
CA MET A 500 -25.63 2.64 -54.80
C MET A 500 -26.96 3.33 -54.44
N LEU A 501 -26.97 4.66 -54.32
CA LEU A 501 -28.20 5.41 -54.04
C LEU A 501 -29.15 5.41 -55.24
N ALA A 502 -28.62 5.46 -56.46
CA ALA A 502 -29.41 5.41 -57.69
C ALA A 502 -30.13 4.07 -57.83
N GLU A 503 -29.44 2.96 -57.58
CA GLU A 503 -30.04 1.62 -57.55
C GLU A 503 -31.11 1.52 -56.46
N ALA A 504 -30.82 1.97 -55.23
CA ALA A 504 -31.79 1.93 -54.13
C ALA A 504 -33.04 2.79 -54.39
N ALA A 505 -32.89 3.94 -55.04
CA ALA A 505 -34.00 4.82 -55.43
C ALA A 505 -34.86 4.18 -56.53
N SER A 506 -34.23 3.59 -57.55
CA SER A 506 -34.89 2.88 -58.64
C SER A 506 -35.71 1.68 -58.12
N MET A 507 -35.11 0.89 -57.22
CA MET A 507 -35.80 -0.22 -56.54
C MET A 507 -36.96 0.25 -55.65
N SER A 508 -36.95 1.51 -55.21
CA SER A 508 -38.03 2.13 -54.43
C SER A 508 -39.15 2.71 -55.31
N GLY A 509 -39.09 2.50 -56.63
CA GLY A 509 -40.13 2.92 -57.59
C GLY A 509 -39.96 4.34 -58.15
N PHE A 510 -38.82 5.00 -57.88
CA PHE A 510 -38.52 6.30 -58.46
C PHE A 510 -37.89 6.16 -59.84
N ARG A 511 -38.13 7.13 -60.72
CA ARG A 511 -37.30 7.31 -61.90
C ARG A 511 -36.01 7.99 -61.46
N VAL A 512 -34.87 7.56 -61.97
CA VAL A 512 -33.57 8.07 -61.51
C VAL A 512 -32.76 8.60 -62.69
N LEU A 513 -32.21 9.79 -62.51
CA LEU A 513 -31.28 10.44 -63.42
C LEU A 513 -29.96 10.68 -62.67
N THR A 514 -28.90 9.99 -63.08
CA THR A 514 -27.56 10.21 -62.54
C THR A 514 -26.75 11.07 -63.50
N ILE A 515 -26.13 12.12 -62.99
CA ILE A 515 -25.32 13.07 -63.76
C ILE A 515 -23.91 13.04 -63.17
N ALA A 516 -22.93 12.42 -63.84
CA ALA A 516 -21.61 12.19 -63.25
C ALA A 516 -20.44 12.52 -64.19
N THR A 517 -19.31 12.97 -63.64
CA THR A 517 -18.11 13.40 -64.41
C THR A 517 -17.42 12.28 -65.23
N ARG A 518 -17.83 11.01 -65.09
CA ARG A 518 -17.34 9.88 -65.88
C ARG A 518 -18.47 8.91 -66.25
N SER A 519 -18.35 8.26 -67.41
CA SER A 519 -19.23 7.16 -67.84
C SER A 519 -19.04 5.95 -66.91
N THR A 520 -20.14 5.39 -66.40
CA THR A 520 -20.17 4.26 -65.46
C THR A 520 -20.06 2.88 -66.11
N VAL A 521 -19.74 2.80 -67.41
CA VAL A 521 -19.59 1.52 -68.12
C VAL A 521 -18.11 1.28 -68.42
N SER A 522 -17.64 0.09 -68.01
CA SER A 522 -16.29 -0.51 -68.13
C SER A 522 -15.24 -0.11 -67.09
N GLU A 523 -15.29 -0.75 -65.90
CA GLU A 523 -14.10 -1.14 -65.13
C GLU A 523 -14.51 -2.12 -64.01
N SER A 524 -14.84 -3.34 -64.42
CA SER A 524 -14.94 -4.49 -63.51
C SER A 524 -14.29 -5.71 -64.15
N GLU A 525 -13.05 -5.55 -64.62
CA GLU A 525 -12.15 -6.66 -64.90
C GLU A 525 -10.71 -6.11 -64.83
N ASN A 526 -9.86 -6.81 -64.06
CA ASN A 526 -8.46 -6.51 -63.70
C ASN A 526 -8.21 -5.56 -62.53
N VAL A 527 -8.38 -6.08 -61.30
CA VAL A 527 -7.33 -6.00 -60.27
C VAL A 527 -7.35 -7.31 -59.48
N ASP A 528 -6.74 -8.35 -60.05
CA ASP A 528 -6.21 -9.45 -59.24
C ASP A 528 -4.95 -8.96 -58.53
N GLY A 529 -4.78 -9.44 -57.31
CA GLY A 529 -3.87 -8.89 -56.33
C GLY A 529 -2.40 -8.98 -56.68
N GLU A 530 -1.64 -8.06 -56.11
CA GLU A 530 -0.23 -8.32 -55.88
C GLU A 530 0.14 -7.95 -54.45
N THR A 531 0.60 -8.99 -53.78
CA THR A 531 1.20 -9.04 -52.47
C THR A 531 2.43 -8.15 -52.37
N ASP A 532 2.52 -7.37 -51.28
CA ASP A 532 3.77 -6.76 -50.82
C ASP A 532 4.84 -7.84 -50.54
N GLY A 533 5.70 -8.04 -51.53
CA GLY A 533 7.00 -8.68 -51.41
C GLY A 533 8.10 -7.64 -51.30
N LYS A 534 8.80 -7.64 -50.16
CA LYS A 534 10.12 -7.06 -49.87
C LYS A 534 10.85 -6.35 -51.04
N ALA A 535 11.09 -5.05 -50.88
CA ALA A 535 12.18 -4.36 -51.55
C ALA A 535 13.43 -4.30 -50.65
N LYS A 536 14.54 -4.86 -51.13
CA LYS A 536 15.90 -4.51 -50.74
C LYS A 536 16.68 -4.16 -52.01
N SER A 537 17.33 -3.00 -51.99
CA SER A 537 18.52 -2.62 -52.77
C SER A 537 18.39 -2.44 -54.30
N ALA A 538 18.52 -1.20 -54.78
CA ALA A 538 19.72 -0.71 -55.49
C ALA A 538 19.49 0.69 -56.09
N ASN A 539 20.62 1.39 -56.27
CA ASN A 539 20.84 2.77 -56.72
C ASN A 539 20.33 3.06 -58.16
N PRO A 540 20.14 4.33 -58.57
CA PRO A 540 19.58 4.69 -59.87
C PRO A 540 20.67 4.85 -60.93
N ASP A 541 20.41 4.37 -62.13
CA ASP A 541 21.02 4.92 -63.34
C ASP A 541 20.17 4.57 -64.57
N GLN A 542 20.07 5.58 -65.44
CA GLN A 542 19.65 5.55 -66.85
C GLN A 542 18.22 5.92 -67.26
N LYS A 543 18.24 6.78 -68.29
CA LYS A 543 17.21 7.58 -68.96
C LYS A 543 16.52 6.78 -70.10
N PRO A 544 15.44 7.34 -70.70
CA PRO A 544 14.41 6.61 -71.46
C PRO A 544 14.62 6.66 -72.98
N VAL A 545 14.02 5.72 -73.75
CA VAL A 545 13.71 5.88 -75.19
C VAL A 545 12.49 5.05 -75.64
N ASN A 546 11.60 5.75 -76.37
CA ASN A 546 10.60 5.39 -77.40
C ASN A 546 10.33 3.94 -77.83
N GLY A 547 9.05 3.67 -78.14
CA GLY A 547 8.63 3.47 -79.55
C GLY A 547 7.87 2.19 -79.92
N SER A 548 6.71 2.42 -80.56
CA SER A 548 6.12 1.67 -81.69
C SER A 548 5.40 0.31 -81.49
N GLU A 549 4.10 0.36 -81.80
CA GLU A 549 3.40 -0.37 -82.87
C GLU A 549 3.12 -1.89 -82.82
N ASN A 550 1.88 -2.19 -83.26
CA ASN A 550 1.44 -3.34 -84.06
C ASN A 550 1.27 -4.70 -83.33
N ASN A 551 0.30 -5.56 -83.65
CA ASN A 551 -0.95 -5.54 -84.40
C ASN A 551 -1.59 -6.93 -84.19
N ALA A 552 -2.92 -7.01 -84.35
CA ALA A 552 -3.68 -8.15 -84.87
C ALA A 552 -3.63 -9.55 -84.18
N GLY A 553 -4.84 -10.05 -83.87
CA GLY A 553 -5.24 -11.35 -84.44
C GLY A 553 -5.91 -12.38 -83.52
N LYS A 554 -7.25 -12.32 -83.48
CA LYS A 554 -8.16 -13.42 -83.84
C LYS A 554 -8.21 -14.67 -82.93
N LEU A 555 -9.35 -14.91 -82.28
CA LEU A 555 -10.12 -16.16 -82.47
C LEU A 555 -11.51 -16.11 -81.82
N GLN A 556 -12.49 -16.41 -82.65
CA GLN A 556 -13.90 -16.64 -82.34
C GLN A 556 -14.10 -18.01 -81.70
N SER A 557 -15.08 -18.16 -80.80
CA SER A 557 -16.20 -19.08 -81.01
C SER A 557 -17.24 -19.01 -79.87
N ASN A 558 -18.50 -18.78 -80.27
CA ASN A 558 -19.79 -19.36 -79.82
C ASN A 558 -19.98 -19.72 -78.33
N GLY A 559 -21.08 -19.41 -77.64
CA GLY A 559 -22.40 -18.92 -78.04
C GLY A 559 -23.43 -19.33 -76.97
N HIS A 560 -24.51 -18.54 -76.85
CA HIS A 560 -25.79 -18.79 -76.15
C HIS A 560 -26.00 -18.31 -74.69
N ALA A 561 -26.47 -17.06 -74.61
CA ALA A 561 -27.83 -16.65 -74.20
C ALA A 561 -28.26 -16.78 -72.72
N HIS A 562 -28.22 -15.64 -72.01
CA HIS A 562 -29.30 -15.21 -71.12
C HIS A 562 -29.29 -13.69 -70.89
N GLY A 563 -30.46 -13.06 -71.03
CA GLY A 563 -30.91 -11.89 -70.26
C GLY A 563 -30.22 -10.54 -70.47
N SER A 564 -30.94 -9.64 -71.13
CA SER A 564 -30.78 -8.18 -71.23
C SER A 564 -30.32 -7.44 -69.96
N ASP A 565 -29.42 -6.47 -70.13
CA ASP A 565 -29.46 -5.18 -69.43
C ASP A 565 -28.87 -4.09 -70.35
N THR A 566 -29.75 -3.29 -70.96
CA THR A 566 -29.40 -2.21 -71.89
C THR A 566 -29.47 -0.86 -71.18
N SER A 567 -28.34 -0.35 -70.70
CA SER A 567 -28.19 1.09 -70.40
C SER A 567 -27.47 1.77 -71.56
N THR A 568 -28.22 2.41 -72.46
CA THR A 568 -27.67 3.22 -73.55
C THR A 568 -27.10 4.53 -72.99
N ALA A 569 -25.77 4.63 -72.89
CA ALA A 569 -25.10 5.87 -72.52
C ALA A 569 -25.31 6.95 -73.61
N LEU A 570 -26.00 8.04 -73.26
CA LEU A 570 -26.14 9.20 -74.13
C LEU A 570 -24.81 9.98 -74.20
N ASN A 571 -24.44 10.43 -75.40
CA ASN A 571 -23.32 11.37 -75.60
C ASN A 571 -23.63 12.73 -74.93
N ALA A 572 -22.57 13.50 -74.66
CA ALA A 572 -22.58 14.82 -73.99
C ALA A 572 -23.54 15.90 -74.55
N SER A 573 -24.29 15.60 -75.62
CA SER A 573 -25.37 16.39 -76.24
C SER A 573 -26.68 16.41 -75.42
N ALA A 574 -26.80 15.58 -74.38
CA ALA A 574 -28.01 15.46 -73.55
C ALA A 574 -28.34 16.72 -72.71
N LEU A 575 -27.32 17.50 -72.32
CA LEU A 575 -27.52 18.77 -71.61
C LEU A 575 -28.04 19.89 -72.51
N THR A 576 -27.82 19.77 -73.82
CA THR A 576 -28.30 20.73 -74.84
C THR A 576 -29.67 20.37 -75.41
N SER A 577 -30.21 19.18 -75.06
CA SER A 577 -31.50 18.68 -75.55
C SER A 577 -32.29 17.96 -74.43
N PRO A 578 -32.77 18.69 -73.40
CA PRO A 578 -33.42 18.10 -72.22
C PRO A 578 -34.63 17.22 -72.53
N GLY A 579 -35.30 17.45 -73.66
CA GLY A 579 -36.46 16.69 -74.12
C GLY A 579 -36.16 15.23 -74.50
N GLU A 580 -34.96 14.92 -75.01
CA GLU A 580 -34.58 13.54 -75.36
C GLU A 580 -34.44 12.66 -74.11
N VAL A 581 -33.84 13.22 -73.06
CA VAL A 581 -33.71 12.57 -71.75
C VAL A 581 -35.09 12.35 -71.13
N THR A 582 -35.98 13.34 -71.26
CA THR A 582 -37.37 13.24 -70.80
C THR A 582 -38.09 12.10 -71.52
N GLN A 583 -37.93 11.98 -72.85
CA GLN A 583 -38.54 10.90 -73.63
C GLN A 583 -38.04 9.50 -73.22
N GLN A 584 -36.78 9.36 -72.81
CA GLN A 584 -36.27 8.08 -72.28
C GLN A 584 -36.83 7.74 -70.89
N LEU A 585 -37.09 8.75 -70.06
CA LEU A 585 -37.63 8.57 -68.71
C LEU A 585 -39.15 8.40 -68.68
N THR A 586 -39.88 8.98 -69.65
CA THR A 586 -41.36 9.05 -69.64
C THR A 586 -42.02 8.52 -70.91
N GLY A 587 -41.26 7.99 -71.86
CA GLY A 587 -41.76 7.44 -73.12
C GLY A 587 -42.54 6.13 -72.96
N PRO A 588 -42.99 5.53 -74.08
CA PRO A 588 -43.78 4.29 -74.08
C PRO A 588 -43.01 3.06 -73.55
N ASP A 589 -41.68 3.10 -73.53
CA ASP A 589 -40.80 2.12 -72.88
C ASP A 589 -39.81 2.86 -71.97
N PRO A 590 -40.23 3.24 -70.74
CA PRO A 590 -39.46 4.12 -69.88
C PRO A 590 -38.29 3.38 -69.21
N GLN A 591 -37.09 3.93 -69.33
CA GLN A 591 -35.92 3.45 -68.60
C GLN A 591 -35.98 3.97 -67.15
N PRO A 592 -35.91 3.09 -66.13
CA PRO A 592 -36.03 3.51 -64.72
C PRO A 592 -34.79 4.25 -64.21
N LEU A 593 -33.62 4.03 -64.84
CA LEU A 593 -32.36 4.68 -64.50
C LEU A 593 -31.66 5.14 -65.79
N VAL A 594 -31.43 6.45 -65.92
CA VAL A 594 -30.70 7.07 -67.03
C VAL A 594 -29.43 7.73 -66.51
N HIS A 595 -28.30 7.46 -67.16
CA HIS A 595 -27.01 8.04 -66.81
C HIS A 595 -26.54 9.05 -67.86
N ILE A 596 -26.22 10.27 -67.41
CA ILE A 596 -25.66 11.34 -68.22
C ILE A 596 -24.22 11.64 -67.75
N PRO A 597 -23.22 11.55 -68.64
CA PRO A 597 -21.89 12.03 -68.32
C PRO A 597 -21.89 13.58 -68.29
N LEU A 598 -21.42 14.18 -67.20
CA LEU A 598 -21.05 15.59 -67.17
C LEU A 598 -19.89 15.79 -68.13
N PRO A 599 -20.05 16.64 -69.16
CA PRO A 599 -18.95 16.95 -70.05
C PRO A 599 -17.89 17.77 -69.32
N GLY A 600 -16.62 17.55 -69.67
CA GLY A 600 -15.47 18.35 -69.19
C GLY A 600 -15.49 19.78 -69.76
N TRP A 601 -16.56 20.51 -69.51
CA TRP A 601 -16.78 21.85 -70.00
C TRP A 601 -15.95 22.88 -69.24
N VAL A 602 -15.25 23.75 -69.96
CA VAL A 602 -14.87 25.07 -69.46
C VAL A 602 -16.16 25.86 -69.14
N TRP A 603 -16.41 26.15 -67.87
CA TRP A 603 -17.62 26.84 -67.45
C TRP A 603 -17.67 28.29 -67.97
N ASN A 604 -18.77 28.64 -68.63
CA ASN A 604 -19.06 30.00 -69.08
C ASN A 604 -20.55 30.35 -68.82
N LEU A 605 -20.94 31.61 -69.03
CA LEU A 605 -22.29 32.09 -68.75
C LEU A 605 -23.38 31.33 -69.52
N GLU A 606 -23.08 30.94 -70.77
CA GLU A 606 -24.00 30.20 -71.63
C GLU A 606 -24.24 28.78 -71.14
N ARG A 607 -23.18 28.05 -70.78
CA ARG A 607 -23.25 26.70 -70.20
C ARG A 607 -23.92 26.69 -68.83
N ARG A 608 -23.72 27.76 -68.04
CA ARG A 608 -24.44 27.95 -66.78
C ARG A 608 -25.95 28.08 -67.03
N LYS A 609 -26.38 28.83 -68.04
CA LYS A 609 -27.80 28.91 -68.42
C LYS A 609 -28.33 27.56 -68.91
N GLN A 610 -27.59 26.86 -69.78
CA GLN A 610 -27.97 25.53 -70.27
C GLN A 610 -28.15 24.53 -69.13
N TRP A 611 -27.24 24.50 -68.15
CA TRP A 611 -27.37 23.67 -66.95
C TRP A 611 -28.63 23.99 -66.14
N GLN A 612 -28.90 25.29 -65.94
CA GLN A 612 -30.08 25.74 -65.20
C GLN A 612 -31.38 25.40 -65.94
N GLU A 613 -31.43 25.60 -67.26
CA GLU A 613 -32.58 25.27 -68.10
C GLU A 613 -32.85 23.77 -68.09
N ALA A 614 -31.82 22.93 -68.30
CA ALA A 614 -31.94 21.48 -68.26
C ALA A 614 -32.44 20.97 -66.90
N LEU A 615 -31.84 21.47 -65.79
CA LEU A 615 -32.25 21.09 -64.44
C LEU A 615 -33.70 21.51 -64.15
N SER A 616 -34.10 22.70 -64.57
CA SER A 616 -35.48 23.19 -64.41
C SER A 616 -36.49 22.38 -65.21
N HIS A 617 -36.09 21.88 -66.39
CA HIS A 617 -36.93 21.04 -67.24
C HIS A 617 -37.15 19.66 -66.61
N TRP A 618 -36.08 18.99 -66.16
CA TRP A 618 -36.19 17.66 -65.56
C TRP A 618 -36.90 17.67 -64.20
N GLN A 619 -36.80 18.77 -63.44
CA GLN A 619 -37.52 18.92 -62.17
C GLN A 619 -39.06 18.91 -62.30
N GLN A 620 -39.59 19.10 -63.51
CA GLN A 620 -41.04 19.03 -63.79
C GLN A 620 -41.56 17.59 -63.96
N ILE A 621 -40.66 16.60 -64.03
CA ILE A 621 -41.05 15.18 -64.16
C ILE A 621 -41.45 14.64 -62.78
N ASP A 622 -42.67 14.11 -62.69
CA ASP A 622 -43.18 13.51 -61.45
C ASP A 622 -42.35 12.28 -61.02
N ASN A 623 -42.08 12.19 -59.72
CA ASN A 623 -41.32 11.09 -59.09
C ASN A 623 -39.90 10.88 -59.65
N LEU A 624 -39.24 11.95 -60.13
CA LEU A 624 -37.86 11.90 -60.61
C LEU A 624 -36.84 12.22 -59.50
N VAL A 625 -35.82 11.37 -59.39
CA VAL A 625 -34.64 11.56 -58.54
C VAL A 625 -33.45 11.93 -59.42
N ILE A 626 -32.84 13.09 -59.19
CA ILE A 626 -31.65 13.56 -59.90
C ILE A 626 -30.46 13.55 -58.92
N LEU A 627 -29.48 12.69 -59.17
CA LEU A 627 -28.23 12.61 -58.40
C LEU A 627 -27.08 13.17 -59.23
N VAL A 628 -26.43 14.22 -58.74
CA VAL A 628 -25.34 14.91 -59.45
C VAL A 628 -24.01 14.65 -58.75
N GLU A 629 -23.02 14.08 -59.45
CA GLU A 629 -21.64 14.02 -58.99
C GLU A 629 -20.92 15.31 -59.34
N LEU A 630 -20.60 16.11 -58.34
CA LEU A 630 -19.78 17.31 -58.52
C LEU A 630 -18.29 16.95 -58.45
N PRO A 631 -17.43 17.69 -59.15
CA PRO A 631 -15.98 17.57 -58.94
C PRO A 631 -15.60 17.91 -57.49
N PRO A 632 -14.34 17.62 -57.08
CA PRO A 632 -13.84 17.99 -55.76
C PRO A 632 -14.06 19.49 -55.51
N ALA A 633 -14.39 19.86 -54.28
CA ALA A 633 -14.69 21.25 -53.92
C ALA A 633 -13.46 22.18 -53.99
N SER A 634 -12.25 21.61 -54.13
CA SER A 634 -11.04 22.34 -54.53
C SER A 634 -11.12 22.92 -55.94
N MET A 635 -12.00 22.42 -56.80
CA MET A 635 -12.22 22.94 -58.15
C MET A 635 -13.36 23.97 -58.17
N SER A 636 -13.14 25.09 -58.86
CA SER A 636 -14.15 26.16 -59.01
C SER A 636 -15.45 25.69 -59.68
N GLU A 637 -15.36 24.66 -60.52
CA GLU A 637 -16.48 24.03 -61.22
C GLU A 637 -17.50 23.43 -60.24
N ALA A 638 -17.05 22.91 -59.10
CA ALA A 638 -17.92 22.35 -58.07
C ALA A 638 -18.81 23.43 -57.45
N VAL A 639 -18.28 24.64 -57.30
CA VAL A 639 -19.01 25.79 -56.77
C VAL A 639 -20.09 26.23 -57.76
N LEU A 640 -19.75 26.32 -59.04
CA LEU A 640 -20.66 26.76 -60.10
C LEU A 640 -21.79 25.76 -60.36
N LEU A 641 -21.49 24.47 -60.32
CA LEU A 641 -22.50 23.40 -60.44
C LEU A 641 -23.43 23.33 -59.23
N GLY A 642 -22.92 23.66 -58.04
CA GLY A 642 -23.64 23.55 -56.77
C GLY A 642 -24.59 24.70 -56.46
N GLU A 643 -24.40 25.89 -57.05
CA GLU A 643 -25.08 27.14 -56.67
C GLU A 643 -26.62 27.06 -56.72
N ASN A 644 -27.20 26.22 -57.58
CA ASN A 644 -28.65 26.08 -57.76
C ASN A 644 -29.20 24.69 -57.41
N LEU A 645 -28.41 23.82 -56.78
CA LEU A 645 -28.90 22.53 -56.34
C LEU A 645 -29.67 22.68 -55.02
N PRO A 646 -30.91 22.17 -54.92
CA PRO A 646 -31.72 22.32 -53.71
C PRO A 646 -31.16 21.52 -52.54
N ASN A 647 -30.36 20.49 -52.79
CA ASN A 647 -29.66 19.74 -51.75
C ASN A 647 -28.22 19.46 -52.19
N LEU A 648 -27.23 19.82 -51.36
CA LEU A 648 -25.81 19.49 -51.56
C LEU A 648 -25.26 18.73 -50.35
N LEU A 649 -24.66 17.56 -50.60
CA LEU A 649 -24.05 16.71 -49.58
C LEU A 649 -22.53 16.76 -49.65
N TRP A 650 -21.91 16.81 -48.48
CA TRP A 650 -20.46 16.72 -48.31
C TRP A 650 -20.03 15.29 -47.98
N LEU A 651 -19.20 14.68 -48.82
CA LEU A 651 -18.63 13.36 -48.56
C LEU A 651 -17.17 13.51 -48.10
N ALA A 652 -16.85 12.87 -46.98
CA ALA A 652 -15.50 12.79 -46.42
C ALA A 652 -15.07 11.32 -46.28
N GLU A 653 -13.91 10.94 -46.80
CA GLU A 653 -13.29 9.63 -46.49
C GLU A 653 -12.42 9.71 -45.23
N SER A 654 -12.62 8.76 -44.32
CA SER A 654 -11.85 8.66 -43.06
C SER A 654 -10.35 8.60 -43.31
N GLY A 655 -9.59 9.53 -42.72
CA GLY A 655 -8.13 9.59 -42.78
C GLY A 655 -7.56 10.16 -44.07
N LYS A 656 -8.40 10.68 -44.99
CA LYS A 656 -7.96 11.40 -46.20
C LYS A 656 -8.26 12.89 -46.18
N ALA A 657 -9.45 13.29 -45.73
CA ALA A 657 -9.85 14.69 -45.72
C ALA A 657 -9.14 15.47 -44.60
N ASP A 658 -8.43 16.54 -44.95
CA ASP A 658 -7.76 17.44 -44.00
C ASP A 658 -8.76 18.42 -43.38
N ALA A 659 -8.64 18.68 -42.08
CA ALA A 659 -9.60 19.53 -41.37
C ALA A 659 -9.52 21.00 -41.76
N ALA A 660 -8.33 21.54 -42.07
CA ALA A 660 -8.18 22.93 -42.48
C ALA A 660 -8.68 23.15 -43.90
N GLU A 661 -8.31 22.24 -44.81
CA GLU A 661 -8.75 22.28 -46.21
C GLU A 661 -10.28 22.15 -46.33
N THR A 662 -10.87 21.19 -45.60
CA THR A 662 -12.32 20.96 -45.58
C THR A 662 -13.09 22.21 -45.12
N ARG A 663 -12.59 22.95 -44.11
CA ARG A 663 -13.23 24.20 -43.65
C ARG A 663 -13.21 25.26 -44.74
N SER A 664 -12.06 25.49 -45.36
CA SER A 664 -11.87 26.50 -46.40
C SER A 664 -12.79 26.25 -47.61
N GLN A 665 -12.89 25.00 -48.05
CA GLN A 665 -13.73 24.61 -49.18
C GLN A 665 -15.23 24.73 -48.85
N LEU A 666 -15.66 24.33 -47.65
CA LEU A 666 -17.05 24.51 -47.20
C LEU A 666 -17.44 25.98 -47.04
N GLU A 667 -16.52 26.83 -46.56
CA GLU A 667 -16.74 28.28 -46.53
C GLU A 667 -16.93 28.85 -47.94
N THR A 668 -16.13 28.40 -48.90
CA THR A 668 -16.28 28.78 -50.32
C THR A 668 -17.67 28.42 -50.86
N LEU A 669 -18.14 27.20 -50.59
CA LEU A 669 -19.48 26.75 -50.99
C LEU A 669 -20.61 27.55 -50.30
N ARG A 670 -20.43 27.90 -49.02
CA ARG A 670 -21.38 28.75 -48.28
C ARG A 670 -21.43 30.17 -48.85
N HIS A 671 -20.29 30.75 -49.20
CA HIS A 671 -20.21 32.07 -49.82
C HIS A 671 -20.89 32.11 -51.20
N ALA A 672 -20.79 31.01 -51.95
CA ALA A 672 -21.50 30.84 -53.22
C ALA A 672 -22.99 30.49 -53.07
N ARG A 673 -23.54 30.49 -51.84
CA ARG A 673 -24.95 30.20 -51.55
C ARG A 673 -25.40 28.77 -51.92
N CYS A 674 -24.49 27.81 -52.01
CA CYS A 674 -24.86 26.40 -52.17
C CYS A 674 -25.60 25.89 -50.92
N ASN A 675 -26.70 25.14 -51.09
CA ASN A 675 -27.47 24.61 -49.97
C ASN A 675 -26.87 23.32 -49.38
N LEU A 676 -25.92 23.45 -48.46
CA LEU A 676 -25.28 22.32 -47.79
C LEU A 676 -26.21 21.70 -46.72
N VAL A 677 -26.73 20.51 -47.00
CA VAL A 677 -27.75 19.86 -46.15
C VAL A 677 -27.15 18.94 -45.10
N GLY A 678 -26.01 18.31 -45.38
CA GLY A 678 -25.31 17.48 -44.41
C GLY A 678 -24.03 16.86 -44.94
N ALA A 679 -23.36 16.14 -44.05
CA ALA A 679 -22.11 15.46 -44.32
C ALA A 679 -22.23 13.94 -44.18
N VAL A 680 -21.29 13.25 -44.79
CA VAL A 680 -21.22 11.79 -44.87
C VAL A 680 -19.79 11.37 -44.59
N LEU A 681 -19.60 10.33 -43.78
CA LEU A 681 -18.30 9.72 -43.56
C LEU A 681 -18.21 8.35 -44.23
N ASN A 682 -17.32 8.23 -45.20
CA ASN A 682 -17.01 6.99 -45.89
C ASN A 682 -15.80 6.30 -45.26
N ARG A 683 -15.81 4.96 -45.25
CA ARG A 683 -14.79 4.09 -44.66
C ARG A 683 -14.49 4.40 -43.19
N GLU A 684 -15.52 4.64 -42.39
CA GLU A 684 -15.36 4.80 -40.95
C GLU A 684 -14.63 3.55 -40.39
N PRO A 685 -13.55 3.71 -39.59
CA PRO A 685 -12.86 2.59 -38.99
C PRO A 685 -13.83 1.90 -38.04
N GLY A 686 -14.32 0.72 -38.44
CA GLY A 686 -15.26 -0.03 -37.61
C GLY A 686 -14.69 -0.23 -36.21
N THR A 687 -15.55 -0.20 -35.18
CA THR A 687 -15.16 -0.40 -33.79
C THR A 687 -15.08 -1.90 -33.46
N PRO A 688 -13.94 -2.61 -33.59
CA PRO A 688 -13.87 -4.04 -33.27
C PRO A 688 -14.01 -4.31 -31.77
N LEU A 689 -13.88 -3.29 -30.91
CA LEU A 689 -13.57 -3.47 -29.51
C LEU A 689 -14.77 -3.83 -28.64
N LYS A 690 -15.98 -3.34 -28.93
CA LYS A 690 -17.19 -3.71 -28.15
C LYS A 690 -17.50 -5.21 -28.15
N SER A 691 -17.00 -5.98 -29.13
CA SER A 691 -17.24 -7.44 -29.23
C SER A 691 -16.05 -8.32 -28.81
N ARG A 692 -14.83 -7.78 -28.77
CA ARG A 692 -13.59 -8.57 -28.52
C ARG A 692 -12.94 -8.31 -27.16
N PHE A 693 -13.22 -7.17 -26.51
CA PHE A 693 -12.66 -6.82 -25.20
C PHE A 693 -12.94 -7.85 -24.09
N PRO A 694 -14.16 -8.42 -23.92
CA PRO A 694 -14.39 -9.44 -22.89
C PRO A 694 -13.63 -10.75 -23.15
N ARG A 695 -13.36 -11.08 -24.42
CA ARG A 695 -12.55 -12.27 -24.78
C ARG A 695 -11.08 -12.08 -24.44
N TRP A 696 -10.55 -10.88 -24.66
CA TRP A 696 -9.16 -10.55 -24.35
C TRP A 696 -8.91 -10.43 -22.83
N LEU A 697 -9.87 -9.87 -22.08
CA LEU A 697 -9.83 -9.87 -20.61
C LEU A 697 -9.88 -11.29 -20.05
N GLY A 698 -10.67 -12.18 -20.67
CA GLY A 698 -10.70 -13.62 -20.33
C GLY A 698 -9.35 -14.30 -20.55
N CYS A 699 -8.66 -14.00 -21.67
CA CYS A 699 -7.31 -14.53 -21.93
C CYS A 699 -6.24 -13.94 -21.00
N LEU A 700 -6.33 -12.66 -20.65
CA LEU A 700 -5.39 -12.00 -19.74
C LEU A 700 -5.60 -12.45 -18.28
N ALA A 701 -6.84 -12.73 -17.88
CA ALA A 701 -7.17 -13.40 -16.62
C ALA A 701 -6.68 -14.85 -16.60
N LEU A 702 -6.71 -15.56 -17.74
CA LEU A 702 -6.09 -16.89 -17.89
C LEU A 702 -4.56 -16.83 -17.82
N PHE A 703 -3.92 -15.82 -18.42
CA PHE A 703 -2.46 -15.64 -18.35
C PHE A 703 -1.99 -15.19 -16.96
N LEU A 704 -2.73 -14.30 -16.29
CA LEU A 704 -2.48 -13.92 -14.89
C LEU A 704 -2.76 -15.08 -13.93
N GLY A 705 -3.80 -15.88 -14.20
CA GLY A 705 -4.06 -17.14 -13.50
C GLY A 705 -2.96 -18.20 -13.70
N LEU A 706 -2.40 -18.33 -14.91
CA LEU A 706 -1.29 -19.26 -15.19
C LEU A 706 0.06 -18.78 -14.65
N SER A 707 0.30 -17.47 -14.57
CA SER A 707 1.54 -16.91 -14.00
C SER A 707 1.55 -16.97 -12.46
N VAL A 708 0.39 -16.93 -11.80
CA VAL A 708 0.28 -17.27 -10.37
C VAL A 708 0.53 -18.77 -10.12
N LEU A 709 0.19 -19.64 -11.08
CA LEU A 709 0.51 -21.07 -11.01
C LEU A 709 1.99 -21.39 -11.31
N SER A 710 2.69 -20.55 -12.08
CA SER A 710 4.09 -20.77 -12.46
C SER A 710 5.10 -20.38 -11.36
N ALA A 711 4.67 -19.64 -10.33
CA ALA A 711 5.53 -19.31 -9.19
C ALA A 711 5.58 -20.42 -8.11
N HIS A 712 4.77 -21.47 -8.23
CA HIS A 712 4.76 -22.63 -7.32
C HIS A 712 5.41 -23.89 -7.91
N ALA A 713 5.93 -23.83 -9.13
CA ALA A 713 6.50 -25.00 -9.82
C ALA A 713 8.04 -24.98 -9.87
N GLN A 714 8.70 -24.81 -8.72
CA GLN A 714 10.15 -25.09 -8.63
C GLN A 714 10.60 -25.49 -7.22
N ALA A 715 9.99 -26.52 -6.66
CA ALA A 715 10.63 -27.41 -5.69
C ALA A 715 9.71 -28.61 -5.48
N GLU A 716 10.00 -29.73 -6.14
CA GLU A 716 10.00 -31.09 -5.56
C GLU A 716 10.07 -32.12 -6.69
N GLY A 717 11.27 -32.68 -6.86
CA GLY A 717 11.46 -33.93 -7.57
C GLY A 717 11.31 -35.09 -6.60
N THR A 718 10.56 -36.11 -7.08
CA THR A 718 10.72 -37.54 -6.80
C THR A 718 10.44 -38.05 -5.39
N ASN A 719 9.23 -38.56 -5.15
CA ASN A 719 8.89 -39.99 -5.28
C ASN A 719 7.61 -40.28 -4.47
N THR A 720 6.59 -40.85 -5.11
CA THR A 720 5.83 -41.99 -4.58
C THR A 720 4.86 -42.50 -5.64
N LEU A 721 4.91 -43.81 -5.85
CA LEU A 721 4.09 -44.56 -6.79
C LEU A 721 2.62 -44.60 -6.35
N PHE A 722 1.75 -44.57 -7.36
CA PHE A 722 0.51 -45.32 -7.55
C PHE A 722 -0.08 -46.05 -6.33
N VAL A 723 -1.38 -45.83 -6.05
CA VAL A 723 -2.51 -46.74 -6.36
C VAL A 723 -3.83 -46.03 -5.97
N ALA A 724 -4.76 -45.95 -6.91
CA ALA A 724 -6.16 -45.59 -6.66
C ALA A 724 -6.96 -46.84 -6.23
N PRO A 725 -8.10 -46.66 -5.54
CA PRO A 725 -9.29 -47.30 -6.09
C PRO A 725 -10.54 -46.40 -6.09
N THR A 726 -11.10 -46.34 -7.28
CA THR A 726 -12.51 -46.48 -7.68
C THR A 726 -13.57 -46.66 -6.58
N SER A 727 -14.61 -45.83 -6.70
CA SER A 727 -15.94 -45.98 -6.10
C SER A 727 -16.76 -47.12 -6.71
N VAL A 728 -17.46 -47.90 -5.87
CA VAL A 728 -18.56 -48.82 -6.20
C VAL A 728 -19.63 -48.77 -5.09
N VAL A 729 -20.87 -49.06 -5.49
CA VAL A 729 -22.18 -48.75 -4.91
C VAL A 729 -22.74 -49.92 -4.06
N GLN A 730 -23.76 -49.60 -3.24
CA GLN A 730 -24.94 -50.40 -2.79
C GLN A 730 -24.94 -51.03 -1.37
N VAL A 731 -25.76 -50.41 -0.51
CA VAL A 731 -26.92 -50.94 0.28
C VAL A 731 -26.83 -52.34 0.90
N HIS A 732 -26.90 -52.39 2.25
CA HIS A 732 -27.79 -53.33 2.96
C HIS A 732 -28.19 -52.82 4.35
N ASN A 733 -29.51 -52.76 4.59
CA ASN A 733 -30.12 -52.64 5.91
C ASN A 733 -30.12 -54.01 6.59
N THR A 734 -29.91 -54.07 7.91
CA THR A 734 -30.62 -55.01 8.80
C THR A 734 -30.79 -54.36 10.18
N ASN A 735 -32.03 -54.44 10.68
CA ASN A 735 -32.46 -54.00 12.00
C ASN A 735 -31.94 -54.97 13.08
N GLU A 736 -31.61 -54.45 14.27
CA GLU A 736 -32.02 -55.06 15.55
C GLU A 736 -31.73 -54.12 16.74
N THR A 737 -32.83 -53.65 17.34
CA THR A 737 -33.13 -53.52 18.78
C THR A 737 -32.20 -52.76 19.72
N ASP A 738 -32.71 -51.61 20.18
CA ASP A 738 -32.87 -51.20 21.59
C ASP A 738 -31.72 -51.45 22.56
N VAL A 739 -30.91 -50.40 22.77
CA VAL A 739 -30.81 -49.77 24.09
C VAL A 739 -30.74 -48.25 23.89
N GLU A 740 -31.89 -47.60 24.05
CA GLU A 740 -31.98 -46.15 24.26
C GLU A 740 -31.35 -45.84 25.62
N VAL A 741 -30.02 -45.67 25.64
CA VAL A 741 -29.38 -44.95 26.74
C VAL A 741 -29.75 -43.49 26.53
N ALA A 742 -30.83 -43.07 27.19
CA ALA A 742 -31.12 -41.68 27.44
C ALA A 742 -29.87 -41.05 28.06
N ASN A 743 -29.05 -40.41 27.24
CA ASN A 743 -27.98 -39.54 27.70
C ASN A 743 -28.64 -38.25 28.22
N THR A 744 -29.26 -38.34 29.40
CA THR A 744 -29.56 -37.21 30.28
C THR A 744 -28.27 -36.66 30.88
N ASN A 745 -27.35 -36.26 30.01
CA ASN A 745 -26.20 -35.43 30.35
C ASN A 745 -26.34 -34.14 29.54
N VAL A 746 -27.37 -33.35 29.82
CA VAL A 746 -27.37 -31.93 29.43
C VAL A 746 -26.44 -31.22 30.40
N SER A 747 -25.15 -31.48 30.25
CA SER A 747 -24.09 -30.78 30.95
C SER A 747 -24.08 -29.34 30.46
N PHE A 748 -24.11 -28.37 31.39
CA PHE A 748 -24.06 -26.93 31.14
C PHE A 748 -22.82 -26.45 30.36
N SER A 749 -21.82 -27.32 30.24
CA SER A 749 -20.52 -27.06 29.63
C SER A 749 -20.08 -28.33 28.91
N LEU A 750 -19.39 -28.13 27.79
CA LEU A 750 -18.83 -29.09 26.83
C LEU A 750 -19.71 -29.30 25.59
N ILE A 751 -19.43 -28.45 24.59
CA ILE A 751 -19.69 -28.65 23.17
C ILE A 751 -19.60 -30.15 22.84
N ASN A 752 -20.69 -30.75 22.37
CA ASN A 752 -20.67 -32.10 21.80
C ASN A 752 -19.49 -32.17 20.82
N PRO A 753 -18.55 -33.13 20.94
CA PRO A 753 -17.40 -33.23 20.04
C PRO A 753 -17.75 -33.13 18.54
N ALA A 754 -18.98 -33.53 18.17
CA ALA A 754 -19.53 -33.41 16.83
C ALA A 754 -19.78 -31.97 16.35
N ASN A 755 -20.09 -31.02 17.26
CA ASN A 755 -20.53 -29.65 16.97
C ASN A 755 -19.44 -28.58 17.16
N ARG A 756 -18.16 -28.98 17.20
CA ARG A 756 -17.02 -28.06 17.32
C ARG A 756 -16.77 -27.30 16.02
N GLY A 757 -16.52 -25.98 16.13
CA GLY A 757 -16.02 -25.16 15.02
C GLY A 757 -14.68 -25.66 14.48
N GLY A 758 -14.31 -25.30 13.25
CA GLY A 758 -13.11 -25.84 12.58
C GLY A 758 -11.82 -25.69 13.41
N TRP A 759 -11.64 -24.52 14.04
CA TRP A 759 -10.49 -24.24 14.93
C TRP A 759 -10.58 -24.96 16.29
N GLN A 760 -11.76 -25.40 16.71
CA GLN A 760 -11.98 -26.10 17.99
C GLN A 760 -11.68 -27.59 17.90
N LYS A 761 -11.69 -28.16 16.69
CA LYS A 761 -11.27 -29.55 16.46
C LYS A 761 -9.76 -29.70 16.63
N HIS A 762 -9.01 -28.68 16.23
CA HIS A 762 -7.56 -28.61 16.36
C HIS A 762 -7.16 -27.21 16.83
N LEU A 763 -6.88 -27.04 18.14
CA LEU A 763 -6.38 -25.78 18.65
C LEU A 763 -4.99 -25.53 18.07
N THR A 764 -4.96 -24.66 17.06
CA THR A 764 -3.71 -24.28 16.38
C THR A 764 -3.08 -23.09 17.06
N LEU A 765 -1.76 -23.14 17.12
CA LEU A 765 -0.91 -22.08 17.62
C LEU A 765 -0.91 -20.88 16.66
N GLY A 766 -0.63 -19.70 17.20
CA GLY A 766 -0.49 -18.48 16.41
C GLY A 766 0.42 -17.46 17.08
N PRO A 767 0.69 -16.33 16.40
CA PRO A 767 1.55 -15.27 16.92
C PRO A 767 1.07 -14.78 18.30
N GLY A 768 2.02 -14.59 19.22
CA GLY A 768 1.77 -14.14 20.59
C GLY A 768 1.47 -15.25 21.59
N ASP A 769 1.22 -16.50 21.17
CA ASP A 769 1.11 -17.62 22.10
C ASP A 769 2.45 -17.88 22.80
N VAL A 770 2.37 -18.42 24.01
CA VAL A 770 3.52 -18.65 24.88
C VAL A 770 3.60 -20.12 25.25
N LEU A 771 4.77 -20.72 25.01
CA LEU A 771 5.03 -22.13 25.23
C LEU A 771 6.21 -22.33 26.18
N SER A 772 6.24 -23.48 26.83
CA SER A 772 7.39 -23.98 27.59
C SER A 772 7.88 -25.26 26.95
N PHE A 773 9.19 -25.41 26.88
CA PHE A 773 9.88 -26.54 26.25
C PHE A 773 10.80 -27.22 27.25
N LEU A 774 10.89 -28.54 27.16
CA LEU A 774 11.81 -29.36 27.95
C LEU A 774 12.11 -30.66 27.20
N ILE A 775 13.37 -31.09 27.11
CA ILE A 775 13.68 -32.44 26.65
C ILE A 775 13.51 -33.42 27.82
N TYR A 776 12.77 -34.51 27.60
CA TYR A 776 12.55 -35.54 28.61
C TYR A 776 13.87 -36.09 29.15
N GLY A 777 14.02 -36.08 30.48
CA GLY A 777 15.23 -36.54 31.17
C GLY A 777 16.40 -35.54 31.18
N GLN A 778 16.21 -34.32 30.66
CA GLN A 778 17.24 -33.26 30.59
C GLN A 778 16.70 -31.92 31.14
N PRO A 779 16.57 -31.77 32.47
CA PRO A 779 16.00 -30.56 33.09
C PRO A 779 16.74 -29.27 32.72
N GLU A 780 18.03 -29.34 32.42
CA GLU A 780 18.87 -28.22 31.97
C GLU A 780 18.44 -27.63 30.62
N THR A 781 17.63 -28.35 29.86
CA THR A 781 17.07 -27.90 28.58
C THR A 781 15.75 -27.16 28.72
N ALA A 782 15.23 -27.02 29.94
CA ALA A 782 13.99 -26.31 30.20
C ALA A 782 14.08 -24.85 29.74
N ARG A 783 13.11 -24.44 28.93
CA ARG A 783 12.91 -23.04 28.51
C ARG A 783 11.45 -22.69 28.73
N SER A 784 11.22 -21.78 29.65
CA SER A 784 9.90 -21.19 29.90
C SER A 784 9.72 -19.93 29.06
N GLU A 785 8.48 -19.56 28.80
CA GLU A 785 8.12 -18.29 28.16
C GLU A 785 8.69 -18.11 26.74
N VAL A 786 8.68 -19.17 25.94
CA VAL A 786 9.04 -19.09 24.52
C VAL A 786 7.84 -18.56 23.74
N PHE A 787 7.96 -17.32 23.26
CA PHE A 787 6.93 -16.64 22.48
C PHE A 787 6.94 -17.08 21.02
N ILE A 788 5.76 -17.26 20.44
CA ILE A 788 5.60 -17.35 18.98
C ILE A 788 5.70 -15.94 18.40
N GLY A 789 6.72 -15.73 17.56
CA GLY A 789 7.00 -14.44 16.94
C GLY A 789 5.86 -13.96 16.03
N PRO A 790 5.85 -12.66 15.65
CA PRO A 790 4.88 -12.10 14.70
C PRO A 790 4.88 -12.80 13.33
N ASP A 791 6.01 -13.39 12.95
CA ASP A 791 6.19 -14.20 11.74
C ASP A 791 5.67 -15.65 11.89
N GLY A 792 5.14 -15.99 13.07
CA GLY A 792 4.60 -17.31 13.39
C GLY A 792 5.66 -18.34 13.72
N ARG A 793 6.92 -17.94 13.95
CA ARG A 793 8.04 -18.88 14.17
C ARG A 793 8.53 -18.89 15.62
N ILE A 794 9.21 -19.97 15.98
CA ILE A 794 9.88 -20.14 17.26
C ILE A 794 11.28 -20.71 17.10
N GLY A 795 12.08 -20.57 18.15
CA GLY A 795 13.37 -21.25 18.29
C GLY A 795 13.47 -21.97 19.63
N TYR A 796 13.98 -23.19 19.61
CA TYR A 796 14.28 -23.98 20.81
C TYR A 796 15.59 -24.76 20.61
N LEU A 797 16.60 -24.45 21.42
CA LEU A 797 17.96 -25.04 21.34
C LEU A 797 18.55 -24.94 19.93
N GLU A 798 18.94 -26.05 19.30
CA GLU A 798 19.46 -26.09 17.94
C GLU A 798 18.33 -26.01 16.87
N ALA A 799 17.08 -26.29 17.23
CA ALA A 799 15.92 -26.18 16.35
C ALA A 799 15.44 -24.73 16.29
N GLN A 800 16.08 -23.94 15.43
CA GLN A 800 15.76 -22.53 15.20
C GLN A 800 14.82 -22.35 14.00
N ASN A 801 14.03 -21.28 14.02
CA ASN A 801 13.22 -20.85 12.87
C ASN A 801 12.14 -21.87 12.44
N ILE A 802 11.54 -22.55 13.42
CA ILE A 802 10.46 -23.53 13.21
C ILE A 802 9.14 -22.78 13.09
N LEU A 803 8.39 -23.01 12.01
CA LEU A 803 7.03 -22.48 11.87
C LEU A 803 6.12 -23.16 12.89
N ALA A 804 5.55 -22.37 13.81
CA ALA A 804 4.60 -22.84 14.80
C ALA A 804 3.17 -22.37 14.50
N ALA A 805 3.00 -21.21 13.86
CA ALA A 805 1.69 -20.71 13.49
C ALA A 805 0.95 -21.69 12.57
N GLY A 806 -0.31 -21.98 12.92
CA GLY A 806 -1.15 -22.95 12.23
C GLY A 806 -0.93 -24.40 12.63
N LEU A 807 0.12 -24.73 13.39
CA LEU A 807 0.35 -26.09 13.88
C LEU A 807 -0.34 -26.34 15.22
N THR A 808 -0.70 -27.61 15.45
CA THR A 808 -1.01 -28.11 16.78
C THR A 808 0.26 -28.32 17.61
N ILE A 809 0.11 -28.47 18.92
CA ILE A 809 1.24 -28.76 19.82
C ILE A 809 1.94 -30.08 19.42
N ASP A 810 1.18 -31.08 18.98
CA ASP A 810 1.73 -32.39 18.63
C ASP A 810 2.49 -32.36 17.30
N GLU A 811 1.99 -31.61 16.32
CA GLU A 811 2.69 -31.34 15.06
C GLU A 811 3.96 -30.53 15.29
N LEU A 812 3.87 -29.48 16.13
CA LEU A 812 5.04 -28.68 16.51
C LEU A 812 6.09 -29.53 17.23
N ARG A 813 5.67 -30.42 18.14
CA ARG A 813 6.57 -31.37 18.82
C ARG A 813 7.29 -32.25 17.83
N THR A 814 6.55 -32.84 16.90
CA THR A 814 7.12 -33.70 15.86
C THR A 814 8.14 -32.94 15.01
N ASN A 815 7.82 -31.70 14.62
CA ASN A 815 8.73 -30.87 13.84
C ASN A 815 10.00 -30.51 14.61
N ILE A 816 9.89 -30.18 15.90
CA ILE A 816 11.05 -29.89 16.74
C ILE A 816 11.88 -31.14 16.99
N ASP A 817 11.27 -32.28 17.29
CA ASP A 817 12.00 -33.54 17.49
C ASP A 817 12.76 -33.95 16.21
N ASN A 818 12.14 -33.79 15.04
CA ASN A 818 12.80 -34.04 13.75
C ASN A 818 14.00 -33.12 13.53
N GLU A 819 13.87 -31.83 13.83
CA GLU A 819 14.97 -30.87 13.67
C GLU A 819 16.09 -31.07 14.70
N LEU A 820 15.74 -31.34 15.96
CA LEU A 820 16.71 -31.66 17.01
C LEU A 820 17.41 -32.99 16.76
N SER A 821 16.80 -33.95 16.06
CA SER A 821 17.38 -35.27 15.78
C SER A 821 18.68 -35.20 14.98
N LYS A 822 18.90 -34.10 14.24
CA LYS A 822 20.14 -33.81 13.49
C LYS A 822 21.33 -33.56 14.43
N TYR A 823 21.07 -33.18 15.67
CA TYR A 823 22.07 -32.74 16.64
C TYR A 823 22.07 -33.58 17.92
N ARG A 824 20.93 -34.19 18.25
CA ARG A 824 20.70 -34.95 19.48
C ARG A 824 20.15 -36.34 19.14
N ARG A 825 20.56 -37.35 19.90
CA ARG A 825 20.11 -38.73 19.69
C ARG A 825 18.74 -38.92 20.34
N ALA A 826 17.73 -39.24 19.53
CA ALA A 826 16.35 -39.52 19.96
C ALA A 826 15.78 -38.46 20.93
N PRO A 827 15.75 -37.17 20.55
CA PRO A 827 15.17 -36.13 21.39
C PRO A 827 13.67 -36.40 21.57
N ARG A 828 13.18 -36.22 22.80
CA ARG A 828 11.75 -36.30 23.14
C ARG A 828 11.36 -34.98 23.79
N THR A 829 10.84 -34.06 22.99
CA THR A 829 10.50 -32.72 23.46
C THR A 829 9.12 -32.71 24.12
N ILE A 830 9.05 -32.19 25.34
CA ILE A 830 7.82 -31.86 26.03
C ILE A 830 7.54 -30.39 25.75
N ILE A 831 6.38 -30.13 25.15
CA ILE A 831 5.88 -28.78 24.89
C ILE A 831 4.63 -28.60 25.74
N THR A 832 4.64 -27.59 26.61
CA THR A 832 3.51 -27.23 27.46
C THR A 832 3.04 -25.83 27.11
N PRO A 833 1.76 -25.62 26.75
CA PRO A 833 1.26 -24.27 26.53
C PRO A 833 1.19 -23.51 27.85
N VAL A 834 1.79 -22.34 27.89
CA VAL A 834 1.74 -21.43 29.04
C VAL A 834 0.54 -20.49 28.90
N SER A 835 0.34 -19.93 27.70
CA SER A 835 -0.75 -19.01 27.45
C SER A 835 -1.12 -18.96 25.96
N PHE A 836 -2.43 -18.95 25.68
CA PHE A 836 -2.98 -18.75 24.34
C PHE A 836 -3.47 -17.31 24.20
N MET A 837 -2.77 -16.52 23.40
CA MET A 837 -3.02 -15.10 23.17
C MET A 837 -3.34 -14.79 21.70
N SER A 838 -3.10 -15.75 20.80
CA SER A 838 -3.24 -15.58 19.35
C SER A 838 -4.69 -15.49 18.88
N LYS A 839 -5.62 -16.11 19.62
CA LYS A 839 -7.07 -16.13 19.30
C LYS A 839 -7.84 -15.31 20.32
N ARG A 840 -8.72 -14.43 19.83
CA ARG A 840 -9.49 -13.49 20.66
C ARG A 840 -10.93 -13.36 20.15
N TYR A 841 -11.83 -12.89 21.00
CA TYR A 841 -13.19 -12.47 20.64
C TYR A 841 -13.56 -11.19 21.39
N TYR A 842 -14.58 -10.49 20.91
CA TYR A 842 -14.97 -9.17 21.40
C TYR A 842 -16.36 -9.22 22.03
N MET A 843 -16.49 -8.72 23.25
CA MET A 843 -17.78 -8.60 23.92
C MET A 843 -18.05 -7.17 24.35
N LEU A 844 -19.14 -6.59 23.86
CA LEU A 844 -19.48 -5.19 24.05
C LEU A 844 -20.97 -5.01 24.36
N GLY A 845 -21.32 -3.83 24.89
CA GLY A 845 -22.69 -3.47 25.25
C GLY A 845 -22.99 -3.66 26.75
N LYS A 846 -24.23 -4.04 27.07
CA LYS A 846 -24.80 -4.28 28.40
C LYS A 846 -24.40 -5.63 28.99
N VAL A 847 -23.08 -5.80 29.09
CA VAL A 847 -22.40 -6.88 29.80
C VAL A 847 -21.61 -6.26 30.96
N VAL A 848 -21.48 -6.98 32.07
CA VAL A 848 -20.82 -6.45 33.28
C VAL A 848 -19.36 -6.07 33.00
N GLN A 849 -18.63 -6.94 32.30
CA GLN A 849 -17.28 -6.66 31.82
C GLN A 849 -17.25 -6.70 30.29
N ARG A 850 -17.19 -5.52 29.67
CA ARG A 850 -16.98 -5.37 28.23
C ARG A 850 -15.49 -5.32 27.91
N GLY A 851 -15.07 -5.92 26.80
CA GLY A 851 -13.67 -5.91 26.38
C GLY A 851 -13.30 -7.00 25.39
N VAL A 852 -12.00 -7.18 25.23
CA VAL A 852 -11.40 -8.23 24.40
C VAL A 852 -11.03 -9.39 25.30
N TYR A 853 -11.48 -10.59 24.91
CA TYR A 853 -11.23 -11.81 25.65
C TYR A 853 -10.37 -12.76 24.83
N THR A 854 -9.48 -13.49 25.49
CA THR A 854 -8.70 -14.55 24.86
C THR A 854 -9.50 -15.83 24.74
N LEU A 855 -9.25 -16.54 23.65
CA LEU A 855 -9.92 -17.78 23.29
C LEU A 855 -8.93 -18.95 23.47
N ASP A 856 -8.71 -19.29 24.73
CA ASP A 856 -7.78 -20.32 25.23
C ASP A 856 -8.30 -21.75 25.11
N ARG A 857 -9.62 -21.91 25.01
CA ARG A 857 -10.31 -23.19 24.89
C ARG A 857 -11.56 -23.04 24.04
N PRO A 858 -12.14 -24.14 23.52
CA PRO A 858 -13.47 -24.10 22.91
C PRO A 858 -14.50 -23.54 23.91
N LEU A 859 -15.18 -22.46 23.54
CA LEU A 859 -16.20 -21.80 24.35
C LEU A 859 -17.47 -21.59 23.52
N THR A 860 -18.60 -21.56 24.20
CA THR A 860 -19.91 -21.18 23.67
C THR A 860 -20.26 -19.73 24.00
N VAL A 861 -21.31 -19.20 23.36
CA VAL A 861 -21.80 -17.84 23.63
C VAL A 861 -22.19 -17.65 25.10
N LEU A 862 -22.87 -18.63 25.70
CA LEU A 862 -23.25 -18.57 27.11
C LEU A 862 -22.02 -18.51 28.03
N GLU A 863 -21.01 -19.35 27.79
CA GLU A 863 -19.77 -19.37 28.59
C GLU A 863 -18.96 -18.08 28.43
N ALA A 864 -18.99 -17.45 27.26
CA ALA A 864 -18.35 -16.15 27.06
C ALA A 864 -19.07 -15.03 27.82
N VAL A 865 -20.40 -15.03 27.84
CA VAL A 865 -21.15 -14.06 28.67
C VAL A 865 -20.87 -14.30 30.15
N ALA A 866 -20.75 -15.55 30.58
CA ALA A 866 -20.34 -15.88 31.94
C ALA A 866 -18.92 -15.37 32.26
N ARG A 867 -17.95 -15.47 31.33
CA ARG A 867 -16.61 -14.85 31.48
C ARG A 867 -16.65 -13.34 31.59
N ALA A 868 -17.61 -12.70 30.93
CA ALA A 868 -17.89 -11.28 31.06
C ALA A 868 -18.67 -10.91 32.33
N HIS A 869 -18.79 -11.85 33.29
CA HIS A 869 -19.50 -11.69 34.57
C HIS A 869 -21.01 -11.48 34.40
N GLY A 870 -21.58 -11.98 33.31
CA GLY A 870 -23.01 -11.89 33.04
C GLY A 870 -23.42 -10.58 32.35
N LEU A 871 -24.72 -10.44 32.16
CA LEU A 871 -25.34 -9.25 31.59
C LEU A 871 -25.51 -8.18 32.67
N GLU A 872 -25.44 -6.91 32.26
CA GLU A 872 -25.67 -5.80 33.17
C GLU A 872 -27.16 -5.79 33.57
N THR A 873 -27.44 -5.77 34.88
CA THR A 873 -28.82 -5.76 35.41
C THR A 873 -29.13 -4.43 36.07
N GLY A 874 -30.40 -4.04 36.05
CA GLY A 874 -30.93 -2.87 36.74
C GLY A 874 -32.09 -3.25 37.64
N LEU A 875 -32.49 -2.31 38.51
CA LEU A 875 -33.68 -2.46 39.35
C LEU A 875 -34.85 -1.72 38.71
N SER A 876 -35.93 -2.43 38.43
CA SER A 876 -37.21 -1.84 38.03
C SER A 876 -38.31 -2.48 38.86
N ASP A 877 -39.11 -1.68 39.56
CA ASP A 877 -40.25 -2.13 40.38
C ASP A 877 -39.96 -3.32 41.32
N ARG A 878 -38.83 -3.25 42.04
CA ARG A 878 -38.34 -4.30 42.97
C ARG A 878 -37.97 -5.64 42.33
N ASN A 879 -37.88 -5.72 41.00
CA ASN A 879 -37.36 -6.87 40.29
C ASN A 879 -36.04 -6.54 39.58
N THR A 880 -35.16 -7.53 39.48
CA THR A 880 -33.92 -7.41 38.70
C THR A 880 -34.25 -7.60 37.23
N LEU A 881 -33.99 -6.59 36.40
CA LEU A 881 -34.22 -6.62 34.96
C LEU A 881 -32.88 -6.60 34.22
N ASP A 882 -32.70 -7.50 33.25
CA ASP A 882 -31.57 -7.43 32.33
C ASP A 882 -31.66 -6.15 31.49
N LEU A 883 -30.59 -5.37 31.48
CA LEU A 883 -30.53 -4.12 30.70
C LEU A 883 -30.20 -4.37 29.23
N ALA A 884 -29.94 -5.62 28.83
CA ALA A 884 -29.63 -5.99 27.46
C ALA A 884 -30.91 -6.18 26.62
N ASP A 885 -30.93 -5.59 25.42
CA ASP A 885 -31.99 -5.80 24.43
C ASP A 885 -31.65 -7.03 23.58
N PHE A 886 -32.25 -8.18 23.92
CA PHE A 886 -31.98 -9.46 23.26
C PHE A 886 -32.43 -9.50 21.79
N GLU A 887 -33.52 -8.82 21.42
CA GLU A 887 -34.01 -8.78 20.04
C GLU A 887 -33.04 -8.08 19.08
N ARG A 888 -32.27 -7.14 19.62
CA ARG A 888 -31.24 -6.37 18.89
C ARG A 888 -29.83 -6.79 19.25
N SER A 889 -29.66 -7.85 20.04
CA SER A 889 -28.35 -8.44 20.27
C SER A 889 -27.91 -9.23 19.06
N PHE A 890 -26.61 -9.19 18.74
CA PHE A 890 -26.09 -9.89 17.57
C PHE A 890 -24.67 -10.40 17.75
N LEU A 891 -24.36 -11.44 16.96
CA LEU A 891 -23.02 -11.95 16.74
C LEU A 891 -22.62 -11.67 15.29
N MET A 892 -21.45 -11.05 15.08
CA MET A 892 -20.81 -10.92 13.77
C MET A 892 -19.66 -11.90 13.68
N ARG A 893 -19.62 -12.66 12.58
CA ARG A 893 -18.57 -13.63 12.25
C ARG A 893 -18.11 -13.39 10.83
N GLY A 894 -16.81 -13.17 10.62
CA GLY A 894 -16.24 -12.90 9.29
C GLY A 894 -16.89 -11.71 8.56
N GLY A 895 -17.30 -10.67 9.31
CA GLY A 895 -17.98 -9.49 8.77
C GLY A 895 -19.44 -9.70 8.36
N LYS A 896 -20.03 -10.86 8.64
CA LYS A 896 -21.45 -11.16 8.40
C LYS A 896 -22.16 -11.47 9.72
N ARG A 897 -23.44 -11.15 9.79
CA ARG A 897 -24.25 -11.50 10.95
C ARG A 897 -24.49 -13.00 11.00
N PHE A 898 -24.20 -13.61 12.15
CA PHE A 898 -24.53 -15.00 12.41
C PHE A 898 -25.98 -15.09 12.89
N PRO A 899 -26.79 -16.03 12.38
CA PRO A 899 -28.21 -16.16 12.72
C PRO A 899 -28.39 -16.79 14.11
N LEU A 900 -28.08 -16.02 15.15
CA LEU A 900 -28.22 -16.40 16.56
C LEU A 900 -29.36 -15.60 17.21
N ASN A 901 -30.29 -16.30 17.85
CA ASN A 901 -31.39 -15.66 18.59
C ASN A 901 -31.09 -15.63 20.09
N PHE A 902 -30.71 -14.44 20.59
CA PHE A 902 -30.36 -14.22 21.99
C PHE A 902 -31.56 -14.28 22.93
N GLU A 903 -32.76 -13.91 22.47
CA GLU A 903 -34.00 -13.99 23.27
C GLU A 903 -34.34 -15.46 23.58
N LYS A 904 -34.25 -16.31 22.57
CA LYS A 904 -34.43 -17.75 22.77
C LYS A 904 -33.36 -18.33 23.71
N LEU A 905 -32.10 -17.93 23.55
CA LEU A 905 -31.00 -18.44 24.35
C LEU A 905 -31.10 -18.02 25.83
N PHE A 906 -31.23 -16.72 26.09
CA PHE A 906 -31.16 -16.15 27.45
C PHE A 906 -32.54 -16.00 28.11
N GLY A 907 -33.57 -15.59 27.35
CA GLY A 907 -34.93 -15.40 27.86
C GLY A 907 -35.71 -16.71 28.00
N GLN A 908 -35.57 -17.63 27.04
CA GLN A 908 -36.34 -18.89 26.99
C GLN A 908 -35.52 -20.13 27.38
N GLY A 909 -34.20 -20.00 27.53
CA GLY A 909 -33.32 -21.11 27.89
C GLY A 909 -33.10 -22.14 26.76
N ASP A 910 -33.36 -21.78 25.51
CA ASP A 910 -33.16 -22.65 24.34
C ASP A 910 -31.67 -22.83 24.03
N LEU A 911 -31.08 -23.90 24.57
CA LEU A 911 -29.68 -24.26 24.37
C LEU A 911 -29.33 -24.63 22.92
N SER A 912 -30.31 -24.84 22.02
CA SER A 912 -30.02 -25.02 20.58
C SER A 912 -29.37 -23.79 19.96
N GLN A 913 -29.59 -22.62 20.57
CA GLN A 913 -28.96 -21.36 20.20
C GLN A 913 -27.56 -21.21 20.80
N ASN A 914 -27.11 -22.10 21.71
CA ASN A 914 -25.81 -21.95 22.37
C ASN A 914 -24.65 -22.43 21.47
N ILE A 915 -24.31 -21.60 20.48
CA ILE A 915 -23.31 -21.91 19.46
C ILE A 915 -21.87 -21.74 19.98
N PRO A 916 -20.89 -22.46 19.40
CA PRO A 916 -19.48 -22.21 19.66
C PRO A 916 -19.02 -20.87 19.10
N ILE A 917 -18.15 -20.19 19.85
CA ILE A 917 -17.47 -18.96 19.43
C ILE A 917 -16.32 -19.30 18.48
N GLU A 918 -16.02 -18.38 17.56
CA GLU A 918 -14.87 -18.41 16.68
C GLU A 918 -13.94 -17.22 16.91
N PRO A 919 -12.65 -17.33 16.54
CA PRO A 919 -11.73 -16.20 16.56
C PRO A 919 -12.32 -15.01 15.79
N ASP A 920 -12.15 -13.83 16.34
CA ASP A 920 -12.65 -12.56 15.82
C ASP A 920 -14.18 -12.42 15.77
N ASP A 921 -14.91 -13.31 16.46
CA ASP A 921 -16.33 -13.09 16.72
C ASP A 921 -16.54 -11.81 17.52
N TYR A 922 -17.56 -11.05 17.13
CA TYR A 922 -17.97 -9.83 17.78
C TYR A 922 -19.39 -9.97 18.29
N ILE A 923 -19.56 -9.92 19.61
CA ILE A 923 -20.84 -10.08 20.30
C ILE A 923 -21.25 -8.75 20.92
N PHE A 924 -22.46 -8.31 20.60
CA PHE A 924 -22.96 -7.00 21.03
C PHE A 924 -24.33 -7.10 21.69
N PHE A 925 -24.45 -6.54 22.89
CA PHE A 925 -25.67 -6.46 23.69
C PHE A 925 -26.12 -5.00 23.86
N PRO A 926 -27.02 -4.46 23.03
CA PRO A 926 -27.49 -3.09 23.17
C PRO A 926 -28.28 -2.85 24.47
N SER A 927 -28.45 -1.58 24.87
CA SER A 927 -29.28 -1.20 26.02
C SER A 927 -30.78 -1.30 25.72
N ALA A 928 -31.53 -1.91 26.62
CA ALA A 928 -32.99 -2.01 26.56
C ALA A 928 -33.68 -0.68 26.90
N ILE A 929 -33.11 0.08 27.85
CA ILE A 929 -33.72 1.28 28.46
C ILE A 929 -33.26 2.58 27.78
N LEU A 930 -31.99 2.66 27.38
CA LEU A 930 -31.45 3.89 26.81
C LEU A 930 -31.79 3.99 25.32
N GLN A 931 -32.38 5.13 24.94
CA GLN A 931 -32.53 5.48 23.53
C GLN A 931 -31.17 5.95 23.01
N GLU A 932 -30.47 5.09 22.27
CA GLU A 932 -29.13 5.36 21.76
C GLU A 932 -29.03 4.99 20.28
N VAL A 933 -28.10 5.59 19.56
CA VAL A 933 -27.67 5.21 18.21
C VAL A 933 -26.27 4.62 18.31
N TYR A 934 -26.03 3.53 17.59
CA TYR A 934 -24.75 2.83 17.59
C TYR A 934 -23.93 3.23 16.36
N VAL A 935 -22.70 3.71 16.55
CA VAL A 935 -21.80 4.10 15.46
C VAL A 935 -20.57 3.19 15.45
N LEU A 936 -20.44 2.39 14.40
CA LEU A 936 -19.48 1.29 14.30
C LEU A 936 -18.71 1.33 12.96
N GLY A 937 -17.57 0.64 12.90
CA GLY A 937 -16.73 0.53 11.70
C GLY A 937 -15.64 1.61 11.62
N GLU A 938 -15.31 2.05 10.40
CA GLU A 938 -14.25 3.01 10.07
C GLU A 938 -14.61 4.45 10.46
N VAL A 939 -14.73 4.68 11.76
CA VAL A 939 -14.96 5.99 12.39
C VAL A 939 -13.85 6.26 13.40
N ARG A 940 -13.61 7.53 13.75
CA ARG A 940 -12.50 7.85 14.67
C ARG A 940 -12.70 7.26 16.05
N LEU A 941 -13.93 7.30 16.57
CA LEU A 941 -14.27 6.76 17.88
C LEU A 941 -15.52 5.88 17.76
N PRO A 942 -15.41 4.57 17.51
CA PRO A 942 -16.58 3.68 17.55
C PRO A 942 -17.27 3.73 18.91
N GLY A 943 -18.60 3.67 18.96
CA GLY A 943 -19.34 3.69 20.22
C GLY A 943 -20.78 4.15 20.09
N VAL A 944 -21.41 4.34 21.25
CA VAL A 944 -22.82 4.76 21.37
C VAL A 944 -22.94 6.28 21.39
N VAL A 945 -24.05 6.79 20.87
CA VAL A 945 -24.46 8.19 20.94
C VAL A 945 -25.88 8.23 21.52
N PRO A 946 -26.16 9.08 22.53
CA PRO A 946 -27.53 9.27 23.01
C PRO A 946 -28.44 9.74 21.87
N TYR A 947 -29.61 9.12 21.73
CA TYR A 947 -30.56 9.49 20.69
C TYR A 947 -31.35 10.75 21.09
N THR A 948 -31.46 11.70 20.17
CA THR A 948 -32.38 12.85 20.23
C THR A 948 -33.33 12.78 19.04
N SER A 949 -34.51 13.41 19.16
CA SER A 949 -35.56 13.35 18.12
C SER A 949 -35.16 13.95 16.77
N ASP A 950 -34.10 14.75 16.73
CA ASP A 950 -33.53 15.43 15.56
C ASP A 950 -32.20 14.81 15.09
N MET A 951 -31.80 13.66 15.65
CA MET A 951 -30.51 13.04 15.36
C MET A 951 -30.43 12.51 13.92
N THR A 952 -29.36 12.88 13.22
CA THR A 952 -29.09 12.43 11.84
C THR A 952 -27.82 11.59 11.73
N VAL A 953 -27.60 10.96 10.56
CA VAL A 953 -26.38 10.20 10.28
C VAL A 953 -25.12 11.06 10.40
N ILE A 954 -25.11 12.25 9.81
CA ILE A 954 -23.95 13.16 9.95
C ILE A 954 -23.80 13.63 11.40
N GLY A 955 -24.90 13.93 12.10
CA GLY A 955 -24.88 14.33 13.52
C GLY A 955 -24.24 13.25 14.41
N ALA A 956 -24.70 12.02 14.29
CA ALA A 956 -24.19 10.88 15.07
C ALA A 956 -22.72 10.56 14.75
N LEU A 957 -22.33 10.61 13.47
CA LEU A 957 -20.93 10.43 13.07
C LEU A 957 -20.04 11.56 13.61
N SER A 958 -20.52 12.80 13.57
CA SER A 958 -19.79 13.97 14.08
C SER A 958 -19.57 13.88 15.60
N ALA A 959 -20.59 13.44 16.34
CA ALA A 959 -20.50 13.20 17.78
C ALA A 959 -19.45 12.14 18.17
N ARG A 960 -19.08 11.26 17.22
CA ARG A 960 -18.03 10.24 17.38
C ARG A 960 -16.71 10.60 16.69
N GLY A 961 -16.47 11.89 16.50
CA GLY A 961 -15.22 12.40 15.92
C GLY A 961 -15.13 12.29 14.40
N GLY A 962 -16.23 11.93 13.74
CA GLY A 962 -16.31 11.81 12.28
C GLY A 962 -15.69 10.53 11.72
N PHE A 963 -15.52 10.54 10.40
CA PHE A 963 -14.96 9.41 9.66
C PHE A 963 -13.47 9.18 9.96
N ALA A 964 -13.08 7.91 10.02
CA ALA A 964 -11.68 7.54 9.91
C ALA A 964 -11.15 7.84 8.49
N GLU A 965 -9.84 7.89 8.33
CA GLU A 965 -9.19 8.26 7.06
C GLU A 965 -9.52 7.28 5.91
N LYS A 966 -9.77 6.01 6.26
CA LYS A 966 -10.05 4.92 5.31
C LYS A 966 -11.53 4.66 5.08
N ALA A 967 -12.40 5.46 5.71
CA ALA A 967 -13.84 5.29 5.66
C ALA A 967 -14.43 5.44 4.25
N TYR A 968 -15.40 4.60 3.92
CA TYR A 968 -16.14 4.64 2.66
C TYR A 968 -17.38 5.52 2.76
N LYS A 969 -17.19 6.84 2.64
CA LYS A 969 -18.22 7.87 2.86
C LYS A 969 -19.43 7.77 1.91
N SER A 970 -19.28 7.22 0.71
CA SER A 970 -20.38 7.10 -0.26
C SER A 970 -21.29 5.89 0.00
N ARG A 971 -20.97 5.03 0.98
CA ARG A 971 -21.74 3.82 1.26
C ARG A 971 -21.79 3.51 2.75
N VAL A 972 -22.35 4.44 3.52
CA VAL A 972 -22.60 4.21 4.96
C VAL A 972 -23.88 3.40 5.09
N MET A 973 -23.85 2.33 5.89
CA MET A 973 -25.05 1.51 6.15
C MET A 973 -25.72 1.97 7.43
N VAL A 974 -27.03 2.16 7.39
CA VAL A 974 -27.87 2.32 8.57
C VAL A 974 -28.78 1.11 8.68
N ILE A 975 -28.76 0.42 9.80
CA ILE A 975 -29.55 -0.78 10.08
C ILE A 975 -30.59 -0.43 11.14
N ARG A 976 -31.86 -0.63 10.80
CA ARG A 976 -33.02 -0.27 11.62
C ARG A 976 -33.93 -1.47 11.88
N GLY A 977 -34.57 -1.47 13.05
CA GLY A 977 -35.56 -2.47 13.46
C GLY A 977 -34.96 -3.69 14.15
N SER A 978 -35.82 -4.69 14.41
CA SER A 978 -35.38 -5.97 14.98
C SER A 978 -34.42 -6.65 14.00
N LEU A 979 -33.32 -7.17 14.53
CA LEU A 979 -32.28 -7.72 13.67
C LEU A 979 -32.76 -8.99 12.95
N ASN A 980 -33.84 -9.65 13.38
CA ASN A 980 -34.41 -10.79 12.65
C ASN A 980 -35.06 -10.39 11.31
N HIS A 981 -35.45 -9.12 11.17
CA HIS A 981 -35.93 -8.52 9.91
C HIS A 981 -35.33 -7.11 9.75
N PRO A 982 -34.00 -7.01 9.52
CA PRO A 982 -33.32 -5.71 9.56
C PRO A 982 -33.65 -4.93 8.29
N GLN A 983 -34.03 -3.66 8.44
CA GLN A 983 -34.12 -2.72 7.33
C GLN A 983 -32.77 -2.04 7.16
N ALA A 984 -32.06 -2.36 6.09
CA ALA A 984 -30.78 -1.75 5.75
C ALA A 984 -30.97 -0.60 4.76
N PHE A 985 -30.56 0.59 5.17
CA PHE A 985 -30.52 1.78 4.33
C PHE A 985 -29.06 2.06 3.95
N VAL A 986 -28.82 2.32 2.66
CA VAL A 986 -27.51 2.79 2.18
C VAL A 986 -27.59 4.30 2.06
N VAL A 987 -26.77 5.00 2.84
CA VAL A 987 -26.72 6.46 2.92
C VAL A 987 -25.42 6.94 2.28
N ASP A 988 -25.56 7.74 1.22
CA ASP A 988 -24.42 8.45 0.61
C ASP A 988 -24.13 9.73 1.41
N THR A 989 -23.32 9.58 2.46
CA THR A 989 -22.93 10.72 3.30
C THR A 989 -22.02 11.71 2.57
N ARG A 990 -21.38 11.31 1.46
CA ARG A 990 -20.59 12.24 0.65
C ARG A 990 -21.49 13.23 -0.09
N ALA A 991 -22.58 12.73 -0.68
CA ALA A 991 -23.57 13.61 -1.31
C ALA A 991 -24.21 14.58 -0.30
N ILE A 992 -24.43 14.14 0.94
CA ILE A 992 -24.97 14.97 2.02
C ILE A 992 -23.97 16.06 2.44
N LEU A 993 -22.71 15.70 2.68
CA LEU A 993 -21.64 16.66 3.03
C LEU A 993 -21.38 17.69 1.93
N ASP A 994 -21.53 17.29 0.66
CA ASP A 994 -21.40 18.19 -0.49
C ASP A 994 -22.67 19.05 -0.73
N ALA A 995 -23.63 19.04 0.19
CA ALA A 995 -24.93 19.73 0.10
C ALA A 995 -25.77 19.35 -1.14
N ARG A 996 -25.60 18.11 -1.63
CA ARG A 996 -26.33 17.55 -2.78
C ARG A 996 -27.41 16.54 -2.37
N GLY A 997 -27.51 16.19 -1.10
CA GLY A 997 -28.52 15.29 -0.53
C GLY A 997 -29.00 15.76 0.83
N GLN A 998 -30.20 15.32 1.23
CA GLN A 998 -30.73 15.56 2.59
C GLN A 998 -30.14 14.56 3.57
N ASP A 999 -29.89 15.01 4.80
CA ASP A 999 -29.34 14.16 5.85
C ASP A 999 -30.36 13.11 6.32
N PHE A 1000 -29.90 11.89 6.54
CA PHE A 1000 -30.77 10.78 6.89
C PHE A 1000 -31.13 10.83 8.37
N GLN A 1001 -32.42 10.95 8.67
CA GLN A 1001 -32.95 10.98 10.03
C GLN A 1001 -32.88 9.61 10.69
N LEU A 1002 -32.26 9.56 11.86
CA LEU A 1002 -32.09 8.35 12.64
C LEU A 1002 -33.27 8.13 13.58
N GLN A 1003 -33.42 6.88 13.97
CA GLN A 1003 -34.35 6.46 15.00
C GLN A 1003 -33.57 5.89 16.18
N SER A 1004 -34.24 5.89 17.34
CA SER A 1004 -33.73 5.21 18.52
C SER A 1004 -33.33 3.78 18.16
N LYS A 1005 -32.12 3.39 18.61
CA LYS A 1005 -31.51 2.07 18.43
C LYS A 1005 -31.15 1.71 16.98
N ASP A 1006 -30.99 2.70 16.10
CA ASP A 1006 -30.35 2.50 14.77
C ASP A 1006 -28.85 2.19 14.92
N ILE A 1007 -28.32 1.37 14.00
CA ILE A 1007 -26.89 1.06 13.90
C ILE A 1007 -26.32 1.65 12.62
N ILE A 1008 -25.35 2.55 12.74
CA ILE A 1008 -24.56 3.11 11.66
C ILE A 1008 -23.28 2.29 11.53
N TYR A 1009 -23.06 1.69 10.37
CA TYR A 1009 -21.85 0.92 10.07
C TYR A 1009 -21.13 1.54 8.87
N VAL A 1010 -19.86 1.90 9.09
CA VAL A 1010 -18.99 2.49 8.07
C VAL A 1010 -17.93 1.47 7.66
N THR A 1011 -17.90 1.09 6.38
CA THR A 1011 -16.85 0.19 5.86
C THR A 1011 -15.61 0.96 5.44
N ASP A 1012 -14.50 0.25 5.21
CA ASP A 1012 -13.34 0.80 4.51
C ASP A 1012 -13.60 0.94 3.00
N ARG A 1013 -12.82 1.80 2.34
CA ARG A 1013 -12.87 1.96 0.88
C ARG A 1013 -12.38 0.66 0.21
N PRO A 1014 -13.03 0.18 -0.86
CA PRO A 1014 -12.48 -0.91 -1.65
C PRO A 1014 -11.09 -0.49 -2.15
N PHE A 1015 -10.08 -1.34 -1.92
CA PHE A 1015 -8.65 -1.15 -2.24
C PHE A 1015 -7.81 -0.30 -1.27
N SER A 1016 -8.33 0.15 -0.11
CA SER A 1016 -7.53 0.82 0.93
C SER A 1016 -6.27 0.04 1.35
N ARG A 1017 -6.38 -1.29 1.48
CA ARG A 1017 -5.24 -2.19 1.79
C ARG A 1017 -4.18 -2.25 0.69
N VAL A 1018 -4.55 -1.98 -0.55
CA VAL A 1018 -3.60 -1.94 -1.69
C VAL A 1018 -2.85 -0.62 -1.70
N GLU A 1019 -3.54 0.49 -1.40
CA GLU A 1019 -2.92 1.80 -1.19
C GLU A 1019 -1.90 1.75 -0.04
N ASP A 1020 -2.24 1.12 1.10
CA ASP A 1020 -1.30 0.94 2.23
C ASP A 1020 -0.02 0.20 1.82
N LEU A 1021 -0.14 -0.88 1.05
CA LEU A 1021 1.01 -1.65 0.58
C LEU A 1021 1.84 -0.87 -0.45
N LEU A 1022 1.17 -0.09 -1.30
CA LEU A 1022 1.81 0.75 -2.28
C LEU A 1022 2.55 1.92 -1.62
N GLU A 1023 1.94 2.57 -0.63
CA GLU A 1023 2.52 3.68 0.13
C GLU A 1023 3.65 3.20 1.04
N LEU A 1024 3.53 2.05 1.69
CA LEU A 1024 4.63 1.41 2.40
C LEU A 1024 5.79 1.11 1.43
N GLY A 1025 5.47 0.60 0.23
CA GLY A 1025 6.44 0.34 -0.84
C GLY A 1025 7.12 1.61 -1.35
N ILE A 1026 6.37 2.68 -1.62
CA ILE A 1026 6.86 3.98 -2.09
C ILE A 1026 7.69 4.66 -1.01
N THR A 1027 7.24 4.65 0.24
CA THR A 1027 7.96 5.26 1.36
C THR A 1027 9.27 4.53 1.62
N ALA A 1028 9.26 3.19 1.63
CA ALA A 1028 10.47 2.39 1.73
C ALA A 1028 11.42 2.65 0.54
N PHE A 1029 10.87 2.81 -0.66
CA PHE A 1029 11.63 3.13 -1.86
C PHE A 1029 12.23 4.55 -1.81
N LEU A 1030 11.47 5.56 -1.41
CA LEU A 1030 11.92 6.95 -1.27
C LEU A 1030 12.91 7.09 -0.13
N GLN A 1031 12.72 6.42 1.01
CA GLN A 1031 13.71 6.37 2.09
C GLN A 1031 15.00 5.70 1.63
N SER A 1032 14.91 4.60 0.88
CA SER A 1032 16.08 3.96 0.26
C SER A 1032 16.77 4.89 -0.75
N MET A 1033 16.01 5.57 -1.61
CA MET A 1033 16.53 6.48 -2.62
C MET A 1033 17.15 7.73 -2.00
N THR A 1034 16.50 8.34 -1.01
CA THR A 1034 17.00 9.54 -0.31
C THR A 1034 18.22 9.20 0.53
N ALA A 1035 18.22 8.06 1.25
CA ALA A 1035 19.43 7.58 1.93
C ALA A 1035 20.59 7.33 0.95
N GLN A 1036 20.30 6.77 -0.22
CA GLN A 1036 21.31 6.48 -1.25
C GLN A 1036 21.78 7.75 -2.00
N TRP A 1037 20.88 8.71 -2.25
CA TRP A 1037 21.18 9.99 -2.89
C TRP A 1037 21.91 10.93 -1.93
N ALA A 1038 21.45 11.07 -0.69
CA ALA A 1038 22.11 11.86 0.36
C ALA A 1038 23.50 11.30 0.67
N GLY A 1039 23.63 9.97 0.78
CA GLY A 1039 24.92 9.30 0.96
C GLY A 1039 25.88 9.50 -0.22
N ARG A 1040 25.37 9.75 -1.44
CA ARG A 1040 26.18 9.94 -2.65
C ARG A 1040 26.53 11.40 -2.94
N ASN A 1041 25.64 12.35 -2.63
CA ASN A 1041 25.78 13.75 -3.05
C ASN A 1041 26.03 14.73 -1.90
N ILE A 1042 25.60 14.43 -0.67
CA ILE A 1042 25.81 15.32 0.49
C ILE A 1042 27.08 14.94 1.26
N GLY A 1043 27.44 13.66 1.29
CA GLY A 1043 28.69 13.16 1.90
C GLY A 1043 29.96 13.92 1.48
N PRO A 1044 30.15 14.29 0.19
CA PRO A 1044 31.31 15.07 -0.23
C PRO A 1044 31.29 16.55 0.18
N LEU A 1045 30.12 17.13 0.46
CA LEU A 1045 29.95 18.56 0.75
C LEU A 1045 30.12 18.90 2.23
N ILE A 1046 29.98 17.92 3.14
CA ILE A 1046 30.15 18.11 4.58
C ILE A 1046 31.63 17.92 5.00
N GLY A 1047 32.49 17.43 4.10
CA GLY A 1047 33.89 17.09 4.38
C GLY A 1047 34.92 18.20 4.17
N THR A 1048 34.54 19.36 3.63
CA THR A 1048 35.47 20.49 3.47
C THR A 1048 35.21 21.54 4.55
N PRO A 1049 36.14 21.79 5.49
CA PRO A 1049 36.03 22.94 6.38
C PRO A 1049 36.08 24.21 5.53
N PHE A 1050 35.01 24.99 5.53
CA PHE A 1050 34.98 26.32 4.92
C PHE A 1050 35.58 27.32 5.92
N ILE A 1051 36.88 27.19 6.18
CA ILE A 1051 37.67 28.22 6.88
C ILE A 1051 39.02 28.28 6.16
N PRO A 1052 39.34 29.37 5.43
CA PRO A 1052 40.68 29.56 4.88
C PRO A 1052 41.63 29.95 6.02
N ASP A 1053 42.82 29.36 6.01
CA ASP A 1053 43.88 29.61 6.99
C ASP A 1053 44.20 31.11 7.10
N PHE A 1054 43.93 31.69 8.28
CA PHE A 1054 44.54 32.91 8.82
C PHE A 1054 44.62 32.86 10.34
#